data_AF-A0A7I4AL25-F1
#
_entry.id   AF-A0A7I4AL25-F1
#
_cell.length_a   1.000
_cell.length_b   1.000
_cell.length_c   1.000
_cell.angle_alpha   90.00
_cell.angle_beta   90.00
_cell.angle_gamma   90.00
#
_symmetry.space_group_name_H-M   'P 1'
#
loop_
_entity.id
_entity.type
_entity.pdbx_description
1 polymer ?
#
loop_
_entity_poly.entity_id
_entity_poly.type
_entity_poly.pdbx_seq_one_letter_code
_entity_poly.pdbx_strand_id
1 'polypeptide(L)'
;MPEAAAAPSNGVTKPEAGVRDAITNDGPDHGGPHHHERHHKHHDRTPVAGTRGVGGIGALAGGKLGGHDGSGHGAQRGQYIEGHEMEADTMKEIVEGKRLLHGTLEVEIRSAENLPNMDMFSEKFRQCFSYLTICKAPFVKTKSKINEKGHGHRPKGITSDPYAAVNLAGARVARTRVISNSTNPQWNEHFSIPVAHYVSEVEITVKDNDVLGAQLIGDVKIPVGDIMDGKVVEGWHDVIAPSGKIAHGNARIYFTMKFTPVEMNPIYMAAVGGPEKLHAVPNTYFPCRKGCEITMYQDAHIMDGSLPQITLADGVPYQHRQAWEEMCTAILDAHHLIYIAGWSIYTKIKLLRDTTRDLPDGGDYCLGDLLKRKSAEGVRVLMLVWDDKTSHQNPFIKTVGVMGVHDEETKSFFRNSAVRCVLSPRYADSKLSWFRQQVVGTLYTHHQKTVIVDSQGPGNKRKLTSFLGGLDLCDGRWDTPTHSLFNTLSTFHKDDFHNPTFAVGAEGGGPRQPWHDWHCKIDGPAAYDVLTNFEQRWRKAARWHEDELIQIERISWILGPKPPFPAEGDPKLYVTKDDDPSTWRCQVFRSIDSGSVKGFPRNVEQAEKQHLSWGKSIAIDISIQMAYIKAIRSAQHFIHIENQYFIGSSYNWPDYKDAGANHLIPMELALKVASKIREHKRFAVYVVIPMWPEGVPDSGAMQEILFFQAQTIKMMYGVIADALRDVGKLGELHPRDYLNFYCLGNRETKSEVEAKADPPAKAPAPETKHGQAQKHRRFMIYVHAKGMVVDDEYIICGSANINQRSMDGSRDTEIAMGAFQPRYTWAHNGGHPMGQVYGYRMSLWSEHLGHVESLFTEAGSLECVRTVNKIADENWKQYAAEEVTDMKGHLLPYPIQVNQDGAECVHTEAEHAYNL
;
A
#
# COMPACT_ATOMS: atom_id res chain seq x y z
N MET A 1 -50.18 44.79 14.99
CA MET A 1 -50.63 46.01 15.71
C MET A 1 -49.43 46.56 16.48
N PRO A 2 -49.29 47.88 16.64
CA PRO A 2 -48.05 48.52 17.11
C PRO A 2 -48.13 49.04 18.55
N GLU A 3 -46.95 49.27 19.18
CA GLU A 3 -46.59 50.34 20.12
C GLU A 3 -45.24 49.99 20.80
N ALA A 4 -44.49 50.87 21.49
CA ALA A 4 -44.07 52.26 21.25
C ALA A 4 -43.23 52.74 22.47
N ALA A 5 -42.41 53.79 22.30
CA ALA A 5 -41.80 54.61 23.38
C ALA A 5 -40.78 53.91 24.34
N ALA A 6 -39.84 54.62 25.00
CA ALA A 6 -39.21 55.93 24.74
C ALA A 6 -37.87 56.06 25.51
N ALA A 7 -37.04 57.05 25.16
CA ALA A 7 -35.85 57.48 25.91
C ALA A 7 -36.22 58.43 27.08
N PRO A 8 -35.29 58.95 27.92
CA PRO A 8 -34.45 60.10 27.49
C PRO A 8 -33.06 60.32 28.17
N SER A 9 -32.31 61.30 27.61
CA SER A 9 -31.29 62.20 28.26
C SER A 9 -30.02 61.61 28.88
N ASN A 10 -28.79 61.98 28.48
CA ASN A 10 -28.08 63.30 28.36
C ASN A 10 -27.45 63.78 29.69
N GLY A 11 -26.26 64.39 29.74
CA GLY A 11 -25.23 64.67 28.71
C GLY A 11 -23.83 64.33 29.24
N VAL A 12 -22.70 64.95 28.87
CA VAL A 12 -22.33 66.17 28.08
C VAL A 12 -20.87 65.89 27.55
N THR A 13 -20.16 66.55 26.62
CA THR A 13 -20.11 67.93 26.08
C THR A 13 -19.60 67.94 24.60
N LYS A 14 -18.76 68.91 24.20
CA LYS A 14 -18.27 69.27 22.85
C LYS A 14 -17.13 70.35 23.02
N PRO A 15 -16.41 70.92 22.00
CA PRO A 15 -16.36 70.70 20.54
C PRO A 15 -14.86 70.76 19.98
N GLU A 16 -14.43 71.04 18.72
CA GLU A 16 -15.04 71.11 17.36
C GLU A 16 -14.07 70.82 16.16
N ALA A 17 -12.87 71.44 16.07
CA ALA A 17 -12.00 71.47 14.84
C ALA A 17 -10.49 71.56 15.17
N GLY A 18 -9.50 71.38 14.26
CA GLY A 18 -9.48 71.00 12.83
C GLY A 18 -8.20 71.48 12.08
N VAL A 19 -8.04 71.13 10.79
CA VAL A 19 -7.13 71.76 9.77
C VAL A 19 -5.61 71.43 9.76
N ARG A 20 -5.23 70.54 8.82
CA ARG A 20 -4.17 70.61 7.74
C ARG A 20 -2.67 70.90 7.99
N ASP A 21 -1.93 70.50 6.93
CA ASP A 21 -0.59 70.87 6.43
C ASP A 21 0.64 70.47 7.28
N ALA A 22 1.62 69.68 6.83
CA ALA A 22 2.38 69.56 5.56
C ALA A 22 3.60 70.50 5.46
N ILE A 23 4.80 69.91 5.35
CA ILE A 23 6.08 70.55 4.97
C ILE A 23 7.02 69.45 4.43
N THR A 24 7.93 69.84 3.53
CA THR A 24 8.92 68.99 2.83
C THR A 24 10.34 69.25 3.36
N ASN A 25 11.32 68.37 3.06
CA ASN A 25 12.52 68.68 2.24
C ASN A 25 13.70 67.69 2.39
N ASP A 26 14.47 67.62 1.29
CA ASP A 26 15.93 67.43 1.14
C ASP A 26 16.68 66.15 1.63
N GLY A 27 17.74 65.83 0.89
CA GLY A 27 18.79 64.86 1.25
C GLY A 27 20.05 65.57 1.83
N PRO A 28 21.31 65.31 1.39
CA PRO A 28 21.71 64.56 0.19
C PRO A 28 22.95 63.62 0.34
N ASP A 29 23.21 62.89 -0.75
CA ASP A 29 24.51 62.62 -1.41
C ASP A 29 25.69 61.76 -0.88
N HIS A 30 26.28 61.10 -1.90
CA HIS A 30 27.70 60.79 -2.17
C HIS A 30 28.45 59.71 -1.34
N GLY A 31 29.12 58.79 -2.08
CA GLY A 31 30.04 57.79 -1.51
C GLY A 31 30.52 56.68 -2.46
N GLY A 32 31.40 56.99 -3.40
CA GLY A 32 32.21 55.99 -4.15
C GLY A 32 33.57 56.59 -4.49
N PRO A 33 34.37 56.01 -5.43
CA PRO A 33 34.44 54.61 -5.88
C PRO A 33 35.89 54.06 -5.73
N HIS A 34 36.16 52.79 -6.08
CA HIS A 34 37.53 52.36 -6.40
C HIS A 34 37.61 51.24 -7.45
N HIS A 35 38.29 51.52 -8.56
CA HIS A 35 38.79 50.51 -9.51
C HIS A 35 40.11 49.91 -9.01
N HIS A 36 40.42 48.68 -9.42
CA HIS A 36 41.77 48.37 -9.89
C HIS A 36 41.82 47.20 -10.87
N GLU A 37 42.23 47.47 -12.10
CA GLU A 37 42.68 46.45 -13.06
C GLU A 37 44.15 46.07 -12.83
N ARG A 38 44.58 44.90 -13.34
CA ARG A 38 45.93 44.67 -13.90
C ARG A 38 45.99 43.39 -14.76
N HIS A 39 46.44 43.53 -16.02
CA HIS A 39 46.92 42.42 -16.86
C HIS A 39 48.29 41.90 -16.33
N HIS A 40 48.81 40.69 -16.64
CA HIS A 40 49.31 40.30 -17.98
C HIS A 40 49.95 38.88 -18.05
N LYS A 41 49.86 38.27 -19.25
CA LYS A 41 50.86 37.45 -19.99
C LYS A 41 51.23 35.99 -19.59
N HIS A 42 50.92 35.10 -20.54
CA HIS A 42 51.71 34.01 -21.15
C HIS A 42 52.63 33.09 -20.31
N HIS A 43 52.44 31.78 -20.52
CA HIS A 43 53.40 31.02 -21.33
C HIS A 43 52.75 29.77 -22.00
N ASP A 44 53.25 29.40 -23.18
CA ASP A 44 52.87 28.17 -23.89
C ASP A 44 53.47 26.91 -23.25
N ARG A 45 52.82 25.75 -23.46
CA ARG A 45 53.39 24.66 -24.30
C ARG A 45 52.45 23.45 -24.44
N THR A 46 52.42 22.89 -25.65
CA THR A 46 52.02 21.50 -25.92
C THR A 46 53.15 20.53 -25.53
N PRO A 47 52.88 19.22 -25.50
CA PRO A 47 53.38 18.42 -26.63
C PRO A 47 52.40 17.37 -27.16
N VAL A 48 52.74 16.82 -28.33
CA VAL A 48 52.10 15.67 -28.99
C VAL A 48 53.15 14.56 -29.16
N ALA A 49 52.70 13.34 -29.47
CA ALA A 49 53.46 12.11 -29.75
C ALA A 49 53.95 11.33 -28.49
N GLY A 50 54.14 10.01 -28.58
CA GLY A 50 54.01 9.17 -29.78
C GLY A 50 54.06 7.65 -29.53
N THR A 51 53.93 6.90 -30.60
CA THR A 51 53.84 5.43 -30.65
C THR A 51 55.12 4.69 -30.24
N ARG A 52 54.97 3.48 -29.69
CA ARG A 52 55.89 2.35 -29.87
C ARG A 52 55.25 1.02 -29.45
N GLY A 53 55.57 -0.05 -30.17
CA GLY A 53 55.19 -1.42 -29.83
C GLY A 53 56.08 -2.45 -30.55
N VAL A 54 56.40 -3.54 -29.86
CA VAL A 54 57.09 -4.78 -30.29
C VAL A 54 56.68 -5.85 -29.26
N GLY A 55 56.36 -7.11 -29.55
CA GLY A 55 56.21 -7.90 -30.78
C GLY A 55 55.50 -9.24 -30.42
N GLY A 56 55.44 -10.30 -31.25
CA GLY A 56 55.99 -10.45 -32.60
C GLY A 56 56.35 -11.91 -33.00
N ILE A 57 55.42 -12.87 -32.91
CA ILE A 57 55.49 -14.27 -33.42
C ILE A 57 54.04 -14.63 -33.83
N GLY A 58 53.64 -15.28 -34.93
CA GLY A 58 54.26 -16.28 -35.81
C GLY A 58 53.58 -17.65 -35.57
N ALA A 59 53.05 -18.42 -36.55
CA ALA A 59 52.97 -18.21 -38.00
C ALA A 59 51.87 -19.10 -38.68
N LEU A 60 51.40 -18.64 -39.85
CA LEU A 60 51.18 -19.36 -41.14
C LEU A 60 50.27 -20.60 -41.31
N ALA A 61 49.66 -20.62 -42.52
CA ALA A 61 48.98 -21.72 -43.23
C ALA A 61 47.65 -22.25 -42.63
N GLY A 62 46.68 -22.72 -43.43
CA GLY A 62 46.56 -22.68 -44.90
C GLY A 62 45.74 -23.85 -45.46
N GLY A 63 44.70 -23.59 -46.27
CA GLY A 63 43.92 -24.67 -46.91
C GLY A 63 42.63 -24.21 -47.62
N LYS A 64 42.68 -24.11 -48.95
CA LYS A 64 41.52 -24.28 -49.83
C LYS A 64 41.62 -25.66 -50.49
N LEU A 65 40.47 -26.27 -50.80
CA LEU A 65 40.12 -27.05 -52.02
C LEU A 65 39.14 -28.19 -51.67
N GLY A 66 38.35 -28.61 -52.66
CA GLY A 66 37.49 -29.80 -52.58
C GLY A 66 36.01 -29.52 -52.85
N GLY A 67 35.63 -29.54 -54.12
CA GLY A 67 34.24 -29.73 -54.54
C GLY A 67 34.19 -30.78 -55.64
N HIS A 68 33.10 -31.55 -55.70
CA HIS A 68 32.75 -32.35 -56.88
C HIS A 68 31.27 -32.75 -56.86
N ASP A 69 30.70 -32.89 -58.06
CA ASP A 69 29.30 -33.20 -58.32
C ASP A 69 28.95 -34.69 -58.08
N GLY A 70 27.67 -34.98 -57.85
CA GLY A 70 27.16 -36.35 -57.71
C GLY A 70 25.63 -36.42 -57.83
N SER A 71 25.14 -36.86 -58.98
CA SER A 71 23.70 -36.83 -59.33
C SER A 71 22.91 -38.07 -58.88
N GLY A 72 21.64 -37.88 -58.48
CA GLY A 72 20.54 -38.65 -59.06
C GLY A 72 19.59 -39.44 -58.15
N HIS A 73 18.28 -39.16 -58.35
CA HIS A 73 17.11 -40.06 -58.19
C HIS A 73 16.78 -40.71 -56.81
N GLY A 74 15.53 -40.50 -56.36
CA GLY A 74 14.74 -41.64 -55.81
C GLY A 74 13.81 -41.40 -54.61
N ALA A 75 12.50 -41.41 -54.87
CA ALA A 75 11.41 -41.93 -54.01
C ALA A 75 11.12 -41.37 -52.60
N GLN A 76 9.99 -40.65 -52.52
CA GLN A 76 8.87 -40.79 -51.55
C GLN A 76 9.06 -40.64 -50.01
N ARG A 77 8.39 -39.59 -49.51
CA ARG A 77 7.55 -39.55 -48.27
C ARG A 77 8.11 -40.13 -46.96
N GLY A 78 8.66 -39.22 -46.15
CA GLY A 78 8.42 -39.19 -44.71
C GLY A 78 8.11 -37.75 -44.29
N GLN A 79 6.91 -37.47 -43.77
CA GLN A 79 6.65 -36.17 -43.13
C GLN A 79 7.24 -36.22 -41.72
N TYR A 80 8.38 -35.55 -41.53
CA TYR A 80 8.81 -35.19 -40.20
C TYR A 80 7.88 -34.10 -39.66
N ILE A 81 7.37 -34.30 -38.46
CA ILE A 81 6.76 -33.23 -37.67
C ILE A 81 7.93 -32.43 -37.12
N GLU A 82 8.05 -31.16 -37.51
CA GLU A 82 8.98 -30.25 -36.86
C GLU A 82 8.50 -30.03 -35.42
N GLY A 83 9.28 -30.55 -34.46
CA GLY A 83 8.99 -30.32 -33.05
C GLY A 83 9.30 -28.87 -32.71
N HIS A 84 8.34 -28.17 -32.11
CA HIS A 84 8.60 -26.85 -31.52
C HIS A 84 9.73 -26.97 -30.49
N GLU A 85 10.79 -26.18 -30.67
CA GLU A 85 11.81 -26.04 -29.64
C GLU A 85 11.20 -25.36 -28.42
N MET A 86 11.15 -26.09 -27.30
CA MET A 86 10.65 -25.59 -26.04
C MET A 86 11.75 -24.77 -25.37
N GLU A 87 11.43 -23.54 -24.97
CA GLU A 87 12.42 -22.58 -24.49
C GLU A 87 13.19 -23.04 -23.25
N ALA A 88 14.43 -22.56 -23.14
CA ALA A 88 15.44 -23.11 -22.25
C ALA A 88 15.02 -23.08 -20.77
N ASP A 89 14.33 -22.03 -20.30
CA ASP A 89 13.93 -21.90 -18.89
C ASP A 89 12.72 -22.79 -18.51
N THR A 90 11.75 -23.02 -19.40
CA THR A 90 10.68 -24.01 -19.17
C THR A 90 11.27 -25.42 -19.05
N MET A 91 12.23 -25.75 -19.91
CA MET A 91 12.96 -27.03 -19.81
C MET A 91 13.83 -27.09 -18.55
N LYS A 92 14.38 -25.97 -18.08
CA LYS A 92 15.18 -25.85 -16.84
C LYS A 92 14.37 -26.14 -15.59
N GLU A 93 13.14 -25.64 -15.48
CA GLU A 93 12.27 -25.91 -14.33
C GLU A 93 11.82 -27.38 -14.29
N ILE A 94 11.60 -27.98 -15.46
CA ILE A 94 11.32 -29.42 -15.63
C ILE A 94 12.57 -30.26 -15.27
N VAL A 95 13.77 -29.81 -15.63
CA VAL A 95 15.05 -30.46 -15.29
C VAL A 95 15.41 -30.29 -13.80
N GLU A 96 15.03 -29.17 -13.16
CA GLU A 96 15.18 -28.93 -11.72
C GLU A 96 14.08 -29.60 -10.87
N GLY A 97 13.05 -30.18 -11.49
CA GLY A 97 11.98 -30.94 -10.82
C GLY A 97 11.03 -30.09 -9.97
N LYS A 98 10.94 -28.78 -10.22
CA LYS A 98 10.03 -27.88 -9.51
C LYS A 98 8.57 -28.13 -9.89
N ARG A 99 7.65 -27.77 -8.99
CA ARG A 99 6.20 -27.80 -9.20
C ARG A 99 5.55 -26.56 -8.59
N LEU A 100 4.45 -26.11 -9.19
CA LEU A 100 3.64 -25.03 -8.63
C LEU A 100 2.83 -25.54 -7.42
N LEU A 101 3.10 -24.99 -6.25
CA LEU A 101 2.31 -25.17 -5.04
C LEU A 101 1.36 -23.96 -4.89
N HIS A 102 0.23 -23.99 -5.61
CA HIS A 102 -0.81 -22.94 -5.60
C HIS A 102 -2.09 -23.41 -4.90
N GLY A 103 -2.39 -22.83 -3.73
CA GLY A 103 -3.50 -23.25 -2.88
C GLY A 103 -3.27 -22.92 -1.42
N THR A 104 -3.61 -23.85 -0.53
CA THR A 104 -3.39 -23.73 0.92
C THR A 104 -2.55 -24.89 1.43
N LEU A 105 -1.50 -24.59 2.17
CA LEU A 105 -0.65 -25.54 2.88
C LEU A 105 -1.00 -25.46 4.37
N GLU A 106 -1.65 -26.50 4.89
CA GLU A 106 -1.91 -26.67 6.33
C GLU A 106 -0.71 -27.36 6.97
N VAL A 107 -0.14 -26.75 8.03
CA VAL A 107 1.02 -27.28 8.76
C VAL A 107 0.79 -27.16 10.27
N GLU A 108 0.82 -28.28 10.99
CA GLU A 108 0.83 -28.33 12.44
C GLU A 108 2.24 -28.73 12.91
N ILE A 109 2.96 -27.81 13.58
CA ILE A 109 4.29 -28.13 14.14
C ILE A 109 4.13 -28.42 15.62
N ARG A 110 4.24 -29.69 16.01
CA ARG A 110 3.99 -30.17 17.37
C ARG A 110 5.20 -29.97 18.27
N SER A 111 6.30 -30.67 18.00
CA SER A 111 7.46 -30.73 18.91
C SER A 111 8.78 -31.00 18.20
N ALA A 112 9.89 -30.84 18.91
CA ALA A 112 11.17 -31.41 18.54
C ALA A 112 11.80 -32.17 19.72
N GLU A 113 12.73 -33.06 19.41
CA GLU A 113 13.51 -33.87 20.36
C GLU A 113 15.01 -33.72 20.09
N ASN A 114 15.81 -33.82 21.16
CA ASN A 114 17.28 -33.88 21.14
C ASN A 114 17.99 -32.77 20.35
N LEU A 115 17.45 -31.55 20.32
CA LEU A 115 18.11 -30.42 19.66
C LEU A 115 19.46 -30.09 20.34
N PRO A 116 20.51 -29.71 19.58
CA PRO A 116 21.80 -29.33 20.14
C PRO A 116 21.72 -28.00 20.90
N ASN A 117 22.57 -27.86 21.92
CA ASN A 117 22.73 -26.61 22.67
C ASN A 117 23.73 -25.69 21.94
N MET A 118 23.23 -24.62 21.30
CA MET A 118 24.07 -23.69 20.52
C MET A 118 24.63 -22.53 21.37
N ASP A 119 24.01 -22.18 22.52
CA ASP A 119 24.55 -21.16 23.45
C ASP A 119 25.96 -21.53 23.94
N MET A 120 26.18 -22.82 24.23
CA MET A 120 27.49 -23.37 24.61
C MET A 120 28.56 -23.20 23.51
N PHE A 121 28.17 -22.93 22.27
CA PHE A 121 29.06 -22.61 21.15
C PHE A 121 29.26 -21.09 21.03
N SER A 122 28.20 -20.29 21.17
CA SER A 122 28.30 -18.82 21.12
C SER A 122 29.08 -18.24 22.31
N GLU A 123 28.96 -18.80 23.52
CA GLU A 123 29.81 -18.44 24.67
C GLU A 123 31.29 -18.75 24.44
N LYS A 124 31.63 -19.87 23.78
CA LYS A 124 33.02 -20.21 23.45
C LYS A 124 33.60 -19.25 22.42
N PHE A 125 32.84 -18.93 21.36
CA PHE A 125 33.24 -17.89 20.39
C PHE A 125 33.45 -16.52 21.07
N ARG A 126 32.57 -16.15 22.00
CA ARG A 126 32.68 -14.92 22.81
C ARG A 126 33.94 -14.90 23.68
N GLN A 127 34.38 -16.04 24.21
CA GLN A 127 35.64 -16.18 24.94
C GLN A 127 36.88 -16.11 24.02
N CYS A 128 36.80 -16.60 22.79
CA CYS A 128 37.90 -16.45 21.82
C CYS A 128 38.10 -15.00 21.38
N PHE A 129 37.01 -14.25 21.14
CA PHE A 129 37.10 -12.85 20.71
C PHE A 129 37.55 -11.89 21.81
N SER A 130 37.30 -12.17 23.10
CA SER A 130 37.80 -11.33 24.19
C SER A 130 39.34 -11.41 24.36
N TYR A 131 39.97 -12.50 23.90
CA TYR A 131 41.43 -12.64 23.92
C TYR A 131 42.15 -11.84 22.83
N LEU A 132 41.51 -11.53 21.69
CA LEU A 132 42.16 -10.77 20.60
C LEU A 132 42.28 -9.25 20.86
N THR A 133 41.64 -8.72 21.89
CA THR A 133 41.62 -7.27 22.18
C THR A 133 42.73 -6.81 23.14
N ILE A 134 43.65 -7.70 23.54
CA ILE A 134 44.75 -7.38 24.48
C ILE A 134 45.95 -6.76 23.74
N CYS A 135 45.75 -5.60 23.12
CA CYS A 135 46.82 -4.79 22.51
C CYS A 135 46.53 -3.27 22.54
N LYS A 136 46.47 -2.66 23.73
CA LYS A 136 46.72 -1.23 23.98
C LYS A 136 47.01 -0.96 25.46
N ALA A 137 47.69 0.15 25.75
CA ALA A 137 48.31 0.46 27.04
C ALA A 137 47.42 1.41 27.92
N PRO A 138 47.89 2.05 29.02
CA PRO A 138 47.43 1.66 30.36
C PRO A 138 46.81 2.80 31.21
N PHE A 139 46.46 2.47 32.47
CA PHE A 139 45.74 3.31 33.47
C PHE A 139 44.26 3.57 33.11
N VAL A 140 43.30 3.49 34.04
CA VAL A 140 43.26 4.01 35.42
C VAL A 140 43.04 2.93 36.49
N LYS A 141 43.51 3.17 37.72
CA LYS A 141 43.23 2.34 38.91
C LYS A 141 42.09 2.92 39.75
N THR A 142 40.99 2.19 39.90
CA THR A 142 39.95 2.49 40.89
C THR A 142 39.70 1.27 41.76
N LYS A 143 39.96 1.36 43.07
CA LYS A 143 39.78 0.23 44.01
C LYS A 143 38.33 0.17 44.51
N SER A 144 37.59 -0.86 44.11
CA SER A 144 36.42 -1.35 44.87
C SER A 144 36.84 -2.58 45.70
N LYS A 145 36.21 -2.78 46.87
CA LYS A 145 36.54 -3.89 47.77
C LYS A 145 35.80 -5.16 47.34
N ILE A 146 36.53 -6.24 47.12
CA ILE A 146 35.96 -7.60 47.11
C ILE A 146 35.47 -7.91 48.53
N ASN A 147 34.31 -8.56 48.65
CA ASN A 147 33.79 -9.04 49.92
C ASN A 147 33.30 -10.48 49.72
N GLU A 148 34.13 -11.46 50.09
CA GLU A 148 33.87 -12.88 49.83
C GLU A 148 32.83 -13.45 50.80
N LYS A 149 31.61 -13.70 50.31
CA LYS A 149 30.71 -14.72 50.88
C LYS A 149 30.00 -15.46 49.75
N GLY A 150 30.51 -16.64 49.42
CA GLY A 150 29.92 -17.50 48.40
C GLY A 150 28.59 -18.11 48.86
N HIS A 151 27.60 -18.12 47.97
CA HIS A 151 26.50 -19.08 47.98
C HIS A 151 26.48 -19.76 46.60
N GLY A 152 26.63 -21.08 46.60
CA GLY A 152 26.88 -21.88 45.40
C GLY A 152 25.63 -22.11 44.55
N HIS A 153 25.11 -21.07 43.90
CA HIS A 153 24.23 -21.28 42.76
C HIS A 153 25.05 -21.84 41.59
N ARG A 154 24.87 -23.13 41.31
CA ARG A 154 25.12 -23.64 39.95
C ARG A 154 24.30 -22.77 38.99
N PRO A 155 24.86 -22.24 37.89
CA PRO A 155 24.02 -21.69 36.84
C PRO A 155 23.07 -22.79 36.37
N LYS A 156 21.78 -22.46 36.20
CA LYS A 156 20.92 -23.32 35.38
C LYS A 156 21.59 -23.39 34.00
N GLY A 157 21.75 -24.59 33.47
CA GLY A 157 22.42 -24.77 32.18
C GLY A 157 21.68 -23.99 31.11
N ILE A 158 22.33 -22.97 30.55
CA ILE A 158 21.80 -22.24 29.40
C ILE A 158 21.76 -23.25 28.25
N THR A 159 20.60 -23.34 27.61
CA THR A 159 20.30 -24.27 26.53
C THR A 159 19.47 -23.56 25.48
N SER A 160 19.50 -24.13 24.27
CA SER A 160 18.83 -23.63 23.07
C SER A 160 17.47 -22.98 23.32
N ASP A 161 17.23 -21.86 22.62
CA ASP A 161 15.97 -21.13 22.52
C ASP A 161 15.33 -21.39 21.12
N PRO A 162 14.89 -22.64 20.80
CA PRO A 162 14.54 -23.02 19.45
C PRO A 162 13.19 -22.46 18.95
N TYR A 163 13.12 -22.32 17.63
CA TYR A 163 11.88 -22.20 16.87
C TYR A 163 11.99 -22.96 15.53
N ALA A 164 10.84 -23.29 14.94
CA ALA A 164 10.74 -23.83 13.59
C ALA A 164 10.19 -22.77 12.62
N ALA A 165 10.52 -22.88 11.33
CA ALA A 165 9.98 -22.04 10.28
C ALA A 165 9.78 -22.82 8.99
N VAL A 166 8.67 -22.55 8.29
CA VAL A 166 8.40 -23.10 6.95
C VAL A 166 8.89 -22.09 5.91
N ASN A 167 9.74 -22.54 4.99
CA ASN A 167 10.21 -21.74 3.86
C ASN A 167 9.82 -22.41 2.52
N LEU A 168 9.57 -21.58 1.50
CA LEU A 168 9.30 -21.96 0.11
C LEU A 168 10.07 -20.98 -0.80
N ALA A 169 10.86 -21.47 -1.75
CA ALA A 169 11.66 -20.63 -2.65
C ALA A 169 12.46 -19.50 -1.93
N GLY A 170 13.10 -19.82 -0.80
CA GLY A 170 13.81 -18.86 0.07
C GLY A 170 12.91 -17.99 0.95
N ALA A 171 11.66 -17.73 0.53
CA ALA A 171 10.69 -16.99 1.32
C ALA A 171 10.21 -17.80 2.55
N ARG A 172 10.33 -17.22 3.75
CA ARG A 172 9.68 -17.75 4.95
C ARG A 172 8.18 -17.44 4.89
N VAL A 173 7.36 -18.49 4.94
CA VAL A 173 5.89 -18.40 4.88
C VAL A 173 5.21 -18.66 6.24
N ALA A 174 5.86 -19.37 7.17
CA ALA A 174 5.40 -19.53 8.56
C ALA A 174 6.56 -19.65 9.56
N ARG A 175 6.27 -19.45 10.86
CA ARG A 175 7.23 -19.63 11.97
C ARG A 175 6.51 -19.83 13.30
N THR A 176 7.06 -20.72 14.14
CA THR A 176 6.59 -20.92 15.52
C THR A 176 7.15 -19.90 16.52
N ARG A 177 6.57 -19.86 17.73
CA ARG A 177 7.17 -19.14 18.86
C ARG A 177 8.58 -19.66 19.20
N VAL A 178 9.40 -18.79 19.78
CA VAL A 178 10.62 -19.21 20.49
C VAL A 178 10.20 -19.89 21.79
N ILE A 179 10.76 -21.05 22.08
CA ILE A 179 10.60 -21.73 23.37
C ILE A 179 11.95 -21.70 24.06
N SER A 180 12.09 -20.87 25.10
CA SER A 180 13.39 -20.66 25.72
C SER A 180 13.87 -21.85 26.55
N ASN A 181 15.15 -22.16 26.44
CA ASN A 181 15.89 -23.14 27.24
C ASN A 181 15.26 -24.54 27.21
N SER A 182 15.08 -25.07 26.00
CA SER A 182 14.63 -26.45 25.80
C SER A 182 15.28 -27.09 24.57
N THR A 183 15.94 -28.23 24.78
CA THR A 183 16.37 -29.13 23.70
C THR A 183 15.24 -30.05 23.21
N ASN A 184 14.06 -30.01 23.85
CA ASN A 184 12.88 -30.79 23.48
C ASN A 184 11.63 -29.87 23.49
N PRO A 185 11.53 -28.91 22.57
CA PRO A 185 10.45 -27.92 22.55
C PRO A 185 9.09 -28.53 22.16
N GLN A 186 8.00 -27.99 22.72
CA GLN A 186 6.62 -28.31 22.33
C GLN A 186 5.90 -27.02 21.91
N TRP A 187 5.76 -26.83 20.60
CA TRP A 187 5.08 -25.70 19.99
C TRP A 187 3.57 -25.93 19.94
N ASN A 188 3.12 -27.01 19.29
CA ASN A 188 1.70 -27.27 19.02
C ASN A 188 1.03 -26.03 18.38
N GLU A 189 1.61 -25.54 17.28
CA GLU A 189 1.13 -24.34 16.55
C GLU A 189 0.68 -24.74 15.14
N HIS A 190 -0.46 -24.20 14.71
CA HIS A 190 -1.12 -24.58 13.46
C HIS A 190 -1.18 -23.41 12.46
N PHE A 191 -0.72 -23.64 11.24
CA PHE A 191 -0.62 -22.64 10.18
C PHE A 191 -1.44 -23.05 8.95
N SER A 192 -2.45 -22.26 8.61
CA SER A 192 -3.15 -22.31 7.32
C SER A 192 -2.49 -21.29 6.40
N ILE A 193 -1.59 -21.75 5.53
CA ILE A 193 -0.67 -20.91 4.76
C ILE A 193 -1.18 -20.81 3.31
N PRO A 194 -1.58 -19.63 2.80
CA PRO A 194 -1.77 -19.46 1.37
C PRO A 194 -0.40 -19.57 0.68
N VAL A 195 -0.33 -20.34 -0.41
CA VAL A 195 0.90 -20.60 -1.16
C VAL A 195 0.68 -20.42 -2.65
N ALA A 196 1.70 -19.89 -3.34
CA ALA A 196 1.72 -19.60 -4.78
C ALA A 196 3.16 -19.71 -5.34
N HIS A 197 3.89 -20.77 -4.97
CA HIS A 197 5.35 -20.86 -5.17
C HIS A 197 5.74 -22.00 -6.12
N TYR A 198 6.70 -21.78 -7.01
CA TYR A 198 7.37 -22.86 -7.76
C TYR A 198 8.51 -23.43 -6.92
N VAL A 199 8.37 -24.69 -6.49
CA VAL A 199 9.26 -25.37 -5.54
C VAL A 199 9.41 -26.86 -5.85
N SER A 200 10.59 -27.43 -5.61
CA SER A 200 10.82 -28.88 -5.60
C SER A 200 10.51 -29.52 -4.24
N GLU A 201 10.69 -28.76 -3.16
CA GLU A 201 10.56 -29.20 -1.77
C GLU A 201 9.96 -28.11 -0.86
N VAL A 202 9.27 -28.53 0.20
CA VAL A 202 8.89 -27.69 1.34
C VAL A 202 9.95 -27.84 2.42
N GLU A 203 10.50 -26.73 2.90
CA GLU A 203 11.56 -26.74 3.92
C GLU A 203 11.02 -26.33 5.28
N ILE A 204 11.23 -27.18 6.29
CA ILE A 204 11.02 -26.85 7.71
C ILE A 204 12.38 -26.69 8.38
N THR A 205 12.79 -25.45 8.58
CA THR A 205 14.04 -25.10 9.24
C THR A 205 13.88 -24.99 10.75
N VAL A 206 14.77 -25.63 11.51
CA VAL A 206 14.91 -25.46 12.96
C VAL A 206 16.08 -24.53 13.25
N LYS A 207 15.86 -23.48 14.06
CA LYS A 207 16.88 -22.50 14.45
C LYS A 207 16.86 -22.22 15.93
N ASP A 208 18.04 -21.95 16.49
CA ASP A 208 18.20 -21.29 17.78
C ASP A 208 17.90 -19.78 17.63
N ASN A 209 17.72 -19.06 18.75
CA ASN A 209 17.35 -17.65 18.74
C ASN A 209 18.20 -16.83 19.74
N ASP A 210 19.52 -16.96 19.64
CA ASP A 210 20.49 -16.20 20.45
C ASP A 210 20.28 -14.68 20.37
N VAL A 211 20.76 -13.98 21.42
CA VAL A 211 20.72 -12.51 21.55
C VAL A 211 21.42 -11.78 20.39
N LEU A 212 22.41 -12.41 19.73
CA LEU A 212 23.17 -11.83 18.62
C LEU A 212 22.65 -12.21 17.23
N GLY A 213 21.73 -13.17 17.12
CA GLY A 213 21.22 -13.67 15.83
C GLY A 213 20.83 -15.14 15.90
N ALA A 214 19.86 -15.54 15.07
CA ALA A 214 19.33 -16.91 15.09
C ALA A 214 20.27 -17.90 14.37
N GLN A 215 20.88 -18.83 15.11
CA GLN A 215 21.74 -19.88 14.55
C GLN A 215 20.92 -20.98 13.88
N LEU A 216 21.42 -21.55 12.76
CA LEU A 216 20.79 -22.70 12.10
C LEU A 216 21.17 -23.99 12.83
N ILE A 217 20.17 -24.79 13.23
CA ILE A 217 20.36 -26.14 13.78
C ILE A 217 20.36 -27.16 12.63
N GLY A 218 19.38 -27.04 11.73
CA GLY A 218 19.24 -27.87 10.54
C GLY A 218 17.84 -27.79 9.96
N ASP A 219 17.61 -28.56 8.90
CA ASP A 219 16.43 -28.47 8.04
C ASP A 219 15.81 -29.85 7.81
N VAL A 220 14.49 -29.89 7.61
CA VAL A 220 13.77 -31.03 7.04
C VAL A 220 13.20 -30.59 5.69
N LYS A 221 13.42 -31.40 4.66
CA LYS A 221 13.00 -31.13 3.28
C LYS A 221 12.01 -32.19 2.84
N ILE A 222 10.81 -31.77 2.45
CA ILE A 222 9.70 -32.64 2.04
C ILE A 222 9.45 -32.43 0.54
N PRO A 223 9.72 -33.42 -0.33
CA PRO A 223 9.45 -33.32 -1.75
C PRO A 223 8.01 -32.93 -2.03
N VAL A 224 7.78 -31.94 -2.89
CA VAL A 224 6.43 -31.44 -3.20
C VAL A 224 5.56 -32.55 -3.79
N GLY A 225 6.15 -33.48 -4.54
CA GLY A 225 5.47 -34.68 -5.06
C GLY A 225 4.79 -35.55 -4.00
N ASP A 226 5.24 -35.53 -2.75
CA ASP A 226 4.64 -36.33 -1.67
C ASP A 226 3.33 -35.73 -1.14
N ILE A 227 3.13 -34.41 -1.32
CA ILE A 227 1.95 -33.67 -0.83
C ILE A 227 0.97 -33.22 -1.93
N MET A 228 1.37 -33.18 -3.22
CA MET A 228 0.52 -32.70 -4.33
C MET A 228 -0.83 -33.43 -4.41
N ASP A 229 -0.86 -34.74 -4.14
CA ASP A 229 -2.07 -35.57 -4.23
C ASP A 229 -3.05 -35.36 -3.04
N GLY A 230 -2.86 -34.31 -2.23
CA GLY A 230 -3.64 -34.05 -1.01
C GLY A 230 -3.35 -35.03 0.14
N LYS A 231 -2.29 -35.84 0.01
CA LYS A 231 -1.76 -36.74 1.05
C LYS A 231 -1.33 -35.94 2.29
N VAL A 232 -1.43 -36.59 3.45
CA VAL A 232 -0.93 -36.05 4.72
C VAL A 232 0.45 -36.65 4.99
N VAL A 233 1.45 -35.80 5.20
CA VAL A 233 2.75 -36.17 5.77
C VAL A 233 2.66 -35.94 7.27
N GLU A 234 2.82 -36.99 8.07
CA GLU A 234 2.79 -36.90 9.53
C GLU A 234 3.83 -37.84 10.15
N GLY A 235 4.57 -37.34 11.14
CA GLY A 235 5.48 -38.18 11.93
C GLY A 235 6.72 -37.45 12.44
N TRP A 236 7.68 -38.24 12.92
CA TRP A 236 9.02 -37.77 13.29
C TRP A 236 9.94 -37.77 12.08
N HIS A 237 10.57 -36.63 11.80
CA HIS A 237 11.58 -36.46 10.75
C HIS A 237 12.93 -36.04 11.35
N ASP A 238 14.03 -36.58 10.83
CA ASP A 238 15.38 -36.24 11.26
C ASP A 238 15.77 -34.84 10.77
N VAL A 239 16.23 -33.98 11.69
CA VAL A 239 16.69 -32.61 11.36
C VAL A 239 18.10 -32.69 10.81
N ILE A 240 18.30 -32.30 9.54
CA ILE A 240 19.57 -32.44 8.84
C ILE A 240 20.39 -31.15 8.99
N ALA A 241 21.56 -31.23 9.63
CA ALA A 241 22.48 -30.11 9.76
C ALA A 241 23.12 -29.74 8.41
N PRO A 242 23.68 -28.52 8.26
CA PRO A 242 24.41 -28.07 7.06
C PRO A 242 25.61 -28.94 6.64
N SER A 243 26.00 -29.92 7.44
CA SER A 243 27.00 -30.95 7.11
C SER A 243 26.45 -32.13 6.31
N GLY A 244 25.16 -32.14 5.96
CA GLY A 244 24.48 -33.23 5.27
C GLY A 244 24.23 -34.46 6.15
N LYS A 245 24.23 -34.29 7.47
CA LYS A 245 24.04 -35.36 8.48
C LYS A 245 22.97 -34.95 9.47
N ILE A 246 22.34 -35.93 10.13
CA ILE A 246 21.43 -35.69 11.26
C ILE A 246 22.13 -34.79 12.29
N ALA A 247 21.47 -33.73 12.74
CA ALA A 247 22.04 -32.76 13.65
C ALA A 247 22.35 -33.37 15.03
N HIS A 248 23.35 -32.79 15.70
CA HIS A 248 23.95 -33.35 16.91
C HIS A 248 22.90 -33.64 18.00
N GLY A 249 22.87 -34.90 18.46
CA GLY A 249 21.90 -35.39 19.44
C GLY A 249 20.94 -36.45 18.89
N ASN A 250 20.94 -36.69 17.57
CA ASN A 250 19.83 -37.31 16.83
C ASN A 250 18.58 -36.44 16.95
N ALA A 251 18.75 -35.18 16.55
CA ALA A 251 17.72 -34.15 16.58
C ALA A 251 16.59 -34.47 15.59
N ARG A 252 15.34 -34.40 16.06
CA ARG A 252 14.14 -34.72 15.26
C ARG A 252 13.03 -33.71 15.50
N ILE A 253 12.13 -33.57 14.54
CA ILE A 253 10.94 -32.71 14.60
C ILE A 253 9.69 -33.51 14.24
N TYR A 254 8.60 -33.27 14.98
CA TYR A 254 7.28 -33.82 14.71
C TYR A 254 6.39 -32.73 14.12
N PHE A 255 5.82 -33.00 12.96
CA PHE A 255 4.79 -32.15 12.35
C PHE A 255 3.77 -33.00 11.57
N THR A 256 2.67 -32.34 11.22
CA THR A 256 1.64 -32.80 10.29
C THR A 256 1.54 -31.76 9.17
N MET A 257 1.51 -32.19 7.91
CA MET A 257 1.46 -31.31 6.73
C MET A 257 0.48 -31.85 5.70
N LYS A 258 -0.36 -30.98 5.14
CA LYS A 258 -1.25 -31.29 4.02
C LYS A 258 -1.37 -30.09 3.07
N PHE A 259 -1.23 -30.34 1.77
CA PHE A 259 -1.58 -29.36 0.73
C PHE A 259 -3.03 -29.55 0.26
N THR A 260 -3.70 -28.45 -0.07
CA THR A 260 -5.00 -28.43 -0.74
C THR A 260 -4.91 -27.43 -1.91
N PRO A 261 -5.00 -27.88 -3.18
CA PRO A 261 -4.97 -27.01 -4.35
C PRO A 261 -6.09 -25.95 -4.35
N VAL A 262 -5.86 -24.82 -5.01
CA VAL A 262 -6.83 -23.71 -5.07
C VAL A 262 -8.17 -24.13 -5.67
N GLU A 263 -8.13 -24.97 -6.70
CA GLU A 263 -9.28 -25.51 -7.44
C GLU A 263 -10.05 -26.61 -6.67
N MET A 264 -9.49 -27.12 -5.57
CA MET A 264 -10.16 -28.05 -4.66
C MET A 264 -10.78 -27.37 -3.44
N ASN A 265 -10.53 -26.08 -3.21
CA ASN A 265 -10.99 -25.35 -2.03
C ASN A 265 -12.34 -24.63 -2.29
N PRO A 266 -13.45 -25.03 -1.63
CA PRO A 266 -14.77 -24.44 -1.87
C PRO A 266 -14.87 -22.93 -1.64
N ILE A 267 -13.97 -22.36 -0.83
CA ILE A 267 -13.94 -20.93 -0.48
C ILE A 267 -13.68 -20.04 -1.71
N TYR A 268 -13.09 -20.60 -2.78
CA TYR A 268 -12.77 -19.90 -4.03
C TYR A 268 -13.65 -20.29 -5.22
N MET A 269 -14.41 -21.39 -5.14
CA MET A 269 -15.12 -22.00 -6.28
C MET A 269 -16.28 -21.16 -6.87
N ALA A 270 -16.84 -20.21 -6.11
CA ALA A 270 -18.17 -19.65 -6.40
C ALA A 270 -18.27 -18.12 -6.29
N ALA A 271 -17.16 -17.39 -6.46
CA ALA A 271 -17.10 -15.93 -6.27
C ALA A 271 -17.71 -15.50 -4.92
N VAL A 272 -18.52 -14.44 -4.88
CA VAL A 272 -19.42 -14.12 -3.74
C VAL A 272 -20.76 -14.88 -3.85
N GLY A 273 -21.04 -15.52 -4.98
CA GLY A 273 -22.23 -16.32 -5.23
C GLY A 273 -22.33 -17.70 -4.55
N GLY A 274 -21.37 -18.08 -3.70
CA GLY A 274 -21.36 -19.36 -3.00
C GLY A 274 -22.42 -19.50 -1.88
N PRO A 275 -22.41 -20.63 -1.14
CA PRO A 275 -23.13 -20.72 0.14
C PRO A 275 -22.72 -19.58 1.08
N GLU A 276 -23.70 -19.00 1.77
CA GLU A 276 -23.56 -17.78 2.60
C GLU A 276 -22.32 -17.76 3.50
N LYS A 277 -21.96 -18.91 4.06
CA LYS A 277 -20.82 -19.13 4.97
C LYS A 277 -19.44 -18.96 4.32
N LEU A 278 -19.36 -18.90 2.98
CA LEU A 278 -18.11 -18.79 2.21
C LEU A 278 -17.89 -17.38 1.62
N HIS A 279 -18.84 -16.45 1.84
CA HIS A 279 -18.75 -15.08 1.35
C HIS A 279 -17.64 -14.30 2.08
N ALA A 280 -17.68 -14.37 3.42
CA ALA A 280 -16.72 -13.72 4.31
C ALA A 280 -15.28 -14.23 4.09
N VAL A 281 -14.30 -13.38 4.37
CA VAL A 281 -12.90 -13.81 4.50
C VAL A 281 -12.79 -14.62 5.80
N PRO A 282 -12.37 -15.90 5.75
CA PRO A 282 -12.22 -16.72 6.94
C PRO A 282 -10.98 -16.30 7.73
N ASN A 283 -10.94 -16.65 9.01
CA ASN A 283 -9.78 -16.45 9.88
C ASN A 283 -9.26 -14.99 9.89
N THR A 284 -10.16 -14.04 10.20
CA THR A 284 -9.81 -12.62 10.40
C THR A 284 -10.29 -12.11 11.76
N TYR A 285 -9.63 -11.08 12.28
CA TYR A 285 -9.95 -10.52 13.61
C TYR A 285 -11.37 -9.96 13.71
N PHE A 286 -11.84 -9.26 12.67
CA PHE A 286 -13.23 -8.81 12.55
C PHE A 286 -14.02 -9.73 11.60
N PRO A 287 -15.25 -10.13 11.96
CA PRO A 287 -16.12 -10.93 11.11
C PRO A 287 -16.87 -10.05 10.09
N CYS A 288 -17.44 -10.68 9.05
CA CYS A 288 -18.31 -9.98 8.10
C CYS A 288 -19.64 -9.60 8.75
N ARG A 289 -20.05 -8.34 8.60
CA ARG A 289 -21.27 -7.74 9.14
C ARG A 289 -22.39 -7.72 8.10
N LYS A 290 -23.64 -7.78 8.56
CA LYS A 290 -24.87 -7.60 7.76
C LYS A 290 -25.50 -6.21 8.04
N GLY A 291 -26.56 -5.87 7.30
CA GLY A 291 -27.33 -4.63 7.50
C GLY A 291 -26.52 -3.34 7.43
N CYS A 292 -25.44 -3.32 6.64
CA CYS A 292 -24.59 -2.15 6.45
C CYS A 292 -25.08 -1.30 5.26
N GLU A 293 -24.61 -0.06 5.22
CA GLU A 293 -24.67 0.83 4.07
C GLU A 293 -23.25 1.31 3.78
N ILE A 294 -22.84 1.28 2.51
CA ILE A 294 -21.52 1.72 2.05
C ILE A 294 -21.73 2.81 1.01
N THR A 295 -21.09 3.96 1.21
CA THR A 295 -20.92 4.98 0.17
C THR A 295 -19.47 4.93 -0.31
N MET A 296 -19.27 4.73 -1.61
CA MET A 296 -17.95 4.86 -2.23
C MET A 296 -17.71 6.29 -2.68
N TYR A 297 -16.47 6.76 -2.55
CA TYR A 297 -16.04 8.07 -2.99
C TYR A 297 -14.86 7.95 -3.97
N GLN A 298 -14.94 8.76 -5.02
CA GLN A 298 -13.93 8.97 -6.04
C GLN A 298 -13.45 10.41 -5.82
N ASP A 299 -12.16 10.55 -5.52
CA ASP A 299 -11.51 11.77 -5.06
C ASP A 299 -12.12 12.38 -3.77
N ALA A 300 -11.67 13.58 -3.42
CA ALA A 300 -12.18 14.33 -2.27
C ALA A 300 -13.56 14.96 -2.53
N HIS A 301 -13.84 15.33 -3.78
CA HIS A 301 -15.04 16.05 -4.18
C HIS A 301 -15.36 15.79 -5.66
N ILE A 302 -16.64 15.88 -6.05
CA ILE A 302 -17.11 15.71 -7.43
C ILE A 302 -18.08 16.85 -7.71
N MET A 303 -17.81 17.62 -8.77
CA MET A 303 -18.66 18.75 -9.18
C MET A 303 -19.98 18.24 -9.79
N ASP A 304 -21.09 18.89 -9.48
CA ASP A 304 -22.41 18.50 -9.99
C ASP A 304 -22.43 18.45 -11.53
N GLY A 305 -22.86 17.32 -12.08
CA GLY A 305 -22.96 17.11 -13.53
C GLY A 305 -21.63 16.98 -14.30
N SER A 306 -20.48 16.94 -13.61
CA SER A 306 -19.17 16.77 -14.26
C SER A 306 -18.92 15.37 -14.82
N LEU A 307 -19.53 14.34 -14.23
CA LEU A 307 -19.49 12.94 -14.68
C LEU A 307 -20.82 12.51 -15.30
N PRO A 308 -20.81 11.60 -16.30
CA PRO A 308 -22.03 11.14 -16.97
C PRO A 308 -22.93 10.31 -16.04
N GLN A 309 -24.24 10.33 -16.29
CA GLN A 309 -25.19 9.52 -15.53
C GLN A 309 -25.07 8.04 -15.92
N ILE A 310 -24.75 7.20 -14.94
CA ILE A 310 -24.69 5.73 -15.06
C ILE A 310 -26.00 5.15 -14.51
N THR A 311 -26.51 4.10 -15.13
CA THR A 311 -27.78 3.44 -14.75
C THR A 311 -27.50 2.08 -14.11
N LEU A 312 -28.14 1.80 -12.98
CA LEU A 312 -28.05 0.52 -12.25
C LEU A 312 -29.16 -0.46 -12.67
N ALA A 313 -29.09 -1.72 -12.21
CA ALA A 313 -30.00 -2.79 -12.67
C ALA A 313 -31.49 -2.56 -12.30
N ASP A 314 -31.77 -1.75 -11.28
CA ASP A 314 -33.11 -1.31 -10.86
C ASP A 314 -33.61 -0.07 -11.62
N GLY A 315 -32.82 0.45 -12.57
CA GLY A 315 -33.11 1.67 -13.33
C GLY A 315 -32.76 2.96 -12.57
N VAL A 316 -32.21 2.88 -11.36
CA VAL A 316 -31.82 4.04 -10.56
C VAL A 316 -30.50 4.62 -11.09
N PRO A 317 -30.33 5.95 -11.16
CA PRO A 317 -29.03 6.55 -11.45
C PRO A 317 -28.02 6.27 -10.34
N TYR A 318 -26.80 5.89 -10.70
CA TYR A 318 -25.67 5.93 -9.77
C TYR A 318 -25.49 7.35 -9.25
N GLN A 319 -25.31 7.49 -7.94
CA GLN A 319 -25.13 8.79 -7.30
C GLN A 319 -23.65 9.02 -7.06
N HIS A 320 -23.07 10.03 -7.71
CA HIS A 320 -21.78 10.60 -7.34
C HIS A 320 -21.91 11.31 -5.97
N ARG A 321 -20.88 11.20 -5.13
CA ARG A 321 -20.92 11.65 -3.72
C ARG A 321 -19.58 12.27 -3.34
N GLN A 322 -19.62 13.30 -2.51
CA GLN A 322 -18.48 14.17 -2.21
C GLN A 322 -17.86 13.80 -0.84
N ALA A 323 -16.66 13.21 -0.83
CA ALA A 323 -16.04 12.66 0.38
C ALA A 323 -15.81 13.70 1.50
N TRP A 324 -15.15 14.80 1.17
CA TRP A 324 -14.78 15.83 2.14
C TRP A 324 -16.00 16.66 2.58
N GLU A 325 -17.05 16.72 1.75
CA GLU A 325 -18.31 17.38 2.06
C GLU A 325 -19.18 16.56 3.03
N GLU A 326 -19.31 15.25 2.80
CA GLU A 326 -19.97 14.35 3.76
C GLU A 326 -19.16 14.21 5.07
N MET A 327 -17.82 14.22 5.02
CA MET A 327 -17.01 14.30 6.25
C MET A 327 -17.18 15.63 6.99
N CYS A 328 -17.25 16.77 6.29
CA CYS A 328 -17.48 18.07 6.91
C CYS A 328 -18.86 18.12 7.60
N THR A 329 -19.91 17.73 6.87
CA THR A 329 -21.27 17.62 7.39
C THR A 329 -21.34 16.69 8.60
N ALA A 330 -20.73 15.50 8.53
CA ALA A 330 -20.76 14.54 9.63
C ALA A 330 -19.93 14.98 10.86
N ILE A 331 -18.91 15.83 10.69
CA ILE A 331 -18.19 16.50 11.79
C ILE A 331 -19.02 17.64 12.39
N LEU A 332 -19.70 18.44 11.57
CA LEU A 332 -20.61 19.50 12.01
C LEU A 332 -21.80 18.94 12.80
N ASP A 333 -22.39 17.85 12.31
CA ASP A 333 -23.51 17.14 12.94
C ASP A 333 -23.13 16.39 14.22
N ALA A 334 -21.85 16.12 14.50
CA ALA A 334 -21.43 15.31 15.63
C ALA A 334 -21.81 15.93 16.99
N HIS A 335 -22.35 15.12 17.91
CA HIS A 335 -22.82 15.57 19.24
C HIS A 335 -21.98 15.03 20.40
N HIS A 336 -21.21 13.94 20.21
CA HIS A 336 -20.55 13.23 21.29
C HIS A 336 -19.08 12.90 21.02
N LEU A 337 -18.71 12.41 19.83
CA LEU A 337 -17.33 12.05 19.49
C LEU A 337 -16.95 12.38 18.04
N ILE A 338 -15.70 12.81 17.87
CA ILE A 338 -15.01 12.93 16.58
C ILE A 338 -13.61 12.33 16.76
N TYR A 339 -13.42 11.09 16.32
CA TYR A 339 -12.14 10.37 16.45
C TYR A 339 -11.47 10.28 15.09
N ILE A 340 -10.26 10.81 14.96
CA ILE A 340 -9.53 10.90 13.69
C ILE A 340 -8.17 10.22 13.82
N ALA A 341 -7.82 9.36 12.86
CA ALA A 341 -6.45 8.89 12.68
C ALA A 341 -5.99 9.22 11.26
N GLY A 342 -4.71 9.58 11.13
CA GLY A 342 -4.09 9.89 9.85
C GLY A 342 -2.59 9.70 9.89
N TRP A 343 -1.99 9.50 8.72
CA TRP A 343 -0.55 9.53 8.54
C TRP A 343 -0.03 10.97 8.59
N SER A 344 -0.77 11.90 7.96
CA SER A 344 -0.60 13.34 8.13
C SER A 344 -1.98 13.97 8.35
N ILE A 345 -2.05 15.02 9.17
CA ILE A 345 -3.24 15.86 9.29
C ILE A 345 -2.76 17.30 9.29
N TYR A 346 -3.32 18.14 8.42
CA TYR A 346 -2.95 19.56 8.32
C TYR A 346 -4.13 20.44 8.74
N THR A 347 -3.95 21.23 9.80
CA THR A 347 -5.04 22.00 10.42
C THR A 347 -5.58 23.16 9.59
N LYS A 348 -4.85 23.60 8.54
CA LYS A 348 -5.23 24.78 7.74
C LYS A 348 -6.06 24.47 6.49
N ILE A 349 -6.23 23.20 6.11
CA ILE A 349 -7.08 22.84 4.96
C ILE A 349 -8.55 23.23 5.23
N LYS A 350 -9.28 23.59 4.18
CA LYS A 350 -10.74 23.61 4.19
C LYS A 350 -11.28 22.33 3.55
N LEU A 351 -12.31 21.76 4.17
CA LEU A 351 -12.98 20.56 3.66
C LEU A 351 -13.91 20.90 2.49
N LEU A 352 -14.64 22.01 2.60
CA LEU A 352 -15.43 22.60 1.52
C LEU A 352 -14.60 23.66 0.81
N ARG A 353 -14.60 23.63 -0.53
CA ARG A 353 -13.88 24.58 -1.39
C ARG A 353 -14.69 25.04 -2.60
N ASP A 354 -15.64 24.23 -3.07
CA ASP A 354 -16.63 24.67 -4.03
C ASP A 354 -17.45 25.83 -3.44
N THR A 355 -17.50 26.94 -4.17
CA THR A 355 -18.25 28.16 -3.81
C THR A 355 -19.49 28.35 -4.69
N THR A 356 -19.88 27.36 -5.48
CA THR A 356 -21.14 27.37 -6.25
C THR A 356 -22.35 26.94 -5.42
N ARG A 357 -22.11 26.28 -4.27
CA ARG A 357 -23.10 25.88 -3.26
C ARG A 357 -23.01 26.77 -2.01
N ASP A 358 -24.14 26.98 -1.34
CA ASP A 358 -24.18 27.62 -0.01
C ASP A 358 -23.50 26.71 1.02
N LEU A 359 -22.53 27.25 1.76
CA LEU A 359 -21.85 26.50 2.82
C LEU A 359 -22.71 26.43 4.10
N PRO A 360 -22.74 25.30 4.82
CA PRO A 360 -23.36 25.23 6.15
C PRO A 360 -22.61 26.11 7.16
N ASP A 361 -23.25 26.46 8.27
CA ASP A 361 -22.60 27.21 9.37
C ASP A 361 -21.33 26.49 9.86
N GLY A 362 -20.18 27.15 9.69
CA GLY A 362 -18.86 26.60 10.02
C GLY A 362 -18.25 25.67 8.96
N GLY A 363 -18.90 25.49 7.80
CA GLY A 363 -18.32 24.81 6.64
C GLY A 363 -17.18 25.59 5.97
N ASP A 364 -17.07 26.89 6.26
CA ASP A 364 -15.99 27.76 5.80
C ASP A 364 -14.72 27.69 6.68
N TYR A 365 -14.77 27.07 7.85
CA TYR A 365 -13.61 26.93 8.73
C TYR A 365 -12.54 26.01 8.14
N CYS A 366 -11.28 26.31 8.48
CA CYS A 366 -10.22 25.33 8.36
C CYS A 366 -10.43 24.19 9.37
N LEU A 367 -10.02 22.96 9.01
CA LEU A 367 -10.22 21.74 9.80
C LEU A 367 -9.85 21.90 11.29
N GLY A 368 -8.75 22.59 11.57
CA GLY A 368 -8.30 22.83 12.93
C GLY A 368 -9.28 23.64 13.77
N ASP A 369 -9.87 24.68 13.21
CA ASP A 369 -10.79 25.57 13.92
C ASP A 369 -12.21 24.99 13.99
N LEU A 370 -12.63 24.22 12.98
CA LEU A 370 -13.83 23.37 13.03
C LEU A 370 -13.74 22.38 14.22
N LEU A 371 -12.63 21.65 14.35
CA LEU A 371 -12.44 20.71 15.46
C LEU A 371 -12.35 21.40 16.83
N LYS A 372 -11.77 22.61 16.90
CA LYS A 372 -11.81 23.45 18.12
C LYS A 372 -13.23 23.88 18.46
N ARG A 373 -14.03 24.33 17.49
CA ARG A 373 -15.45 24.70 17.67
C ARG A 373 -16.25 23.51 18.21
N LYS A 374 -16.22 22.35 17.54
CA LYS A 374 -16.92 21.13 17.99
C LYS A 374 -16.47 20.70 19.40
N SER A 375 -15.18 20.83 19.72
CA SER A 375 -14.69 20.52 21.06
C SER A 375 -15.15 21.50 22.14
N ALA A 376 -15.29 22.80 21.81
CA ALA A 376 -15.86 23.81 22.69
C ALA A 376 -17.39 23.65 22.89
N GLU A 377 -18.09 23.12 21.89
CA GLU A 377 -19.50 22.68 21.98
C GLU A 377 -19.69 21.44 22.89
N GLY A 378 -18.60 20.80 23.33
CA GLY A 378 -18.59 19.66 24.25
C GLY A 378 -18.33 18.30 23.60
N VAL A 379 -18.12 18.24 22.28
CA VAL A 379 -17.81 17.00 21.56
C VAL A 379 -16.41 16.49 21.91
N ARG A 380 -16.27 15.19 22.17
CA ARG A 380 -14.98 14.57 22.48
C ARG A 380 -14.16 14.36 21.20
N VAL A 381 -13.28 15.31 20.89
CA VAL A 381 -12.36 15.23 19.75
C VAL A 381 -11.05 14.56 20.16
N LEU A 382 -10.73 13.40 19.59
CA LEU A 382 -9.49 12.65 19.82
C LEU A 382 -8.76 12.43 18.49
N MET A 383 -7.45 12.65 18.44
CA MET A 383 -6.67 12.53 17.20
C MET A 383 -5.41 11.69 17.40
N LEU A 384 -5.21 10.69 16.52
CA LEU A 384 -4.00 9.86 16.42
C LEU A 384 -3.27 10.18 15.12
N VAL A 385 -2.38 11.17 15.16
CA VAL A 385 -1.45 11.46 14.05
C VAL A 385 -0.23 10.55 14.19
N TRP A 386 0.39 10.14 13.09
CA TRP A 386 1.72 9.52 13.14
C TRP A 386 2.77 10.51 13.71
N ASP A 387 3.88 9.98 14.25
CA ASP A 387 4.97 10.75 14.84
C ASP A 387 6.23 10.50 13.98
N ASP A 388 6.58 11.46 13.13
CA ASP A 388 7.82 11.43 12.36
C ASP A 388 8.96 11.93 13.26
N LYS A 389 9.73 10.98 13.79
CA LYS A 389 10.86 11.27 14.66
C LYS A 389 11.97 12.09 14.00
N THR A 390 11.94 12.28 12.67
CA THR A 390 12.84 13.20 11.95
C THR A 390 12.38 14.66 12.01
N SER A 391 11.11 14.93 12.32
CA SER A 391 10.56 16.28 12.58
C SER A 391 11.02 16.88 13.91
N HIS A 392 11.63 16.11 14.81
CA HIS A 392 12.10 16.57 16.12
C HIS A 392 13.30 17.54 15.98
N GLN A 393 13.04 18.83 16.11
CA GLN A 393 14.00 19.92 15.87
C GLN A 393 15.25 19.84 16.76
N ASN A 394 16.44 19.88 16.13
CA ASN A 394 17.68 20.23 16.79
C ASN A 394 17.80 21.78 16.81
N PRO A 395 17.97 22.45 17.97
CA PRO A 395 17.90 23.92 18.08
C PRO A 395 18.93 24.72 17.26
N PHE A 396 19.87 24.06 16.58
CA PHE A 396 20.86 24.71 15.70
C PHE A 396 20.66 24.41 14.20
N ILE A 397 19.74 23.51 13.80
CA ILE A 397 19.48 23.16 12.40
C ILE A 397 17.97 22.98 12.19
N LYS A 398 17.36 23.85 11.37
CA LYS A 398 16.02 23.61 10.81
C LYS A 398 16.13 22.64 9.64
N THR A 399 15.98 21.35 9.90
CA THR A 399 15.49 20.39 8.89
C THR A 399 13.97 20.39 8.90
N VAL A 400 13.36 20.41 7.72
CA VAL A 400 11.97 19.94 7.54
C VAL A 400 11.97 18.43 7.74
N GLY A 401 10.91 17.86 8.31
CA GLY A 401 10.78 16.41 8.50
C GLY A 401 10.93 15.66 7.17
N VAL A 402 11.66 14.54 7.17
CA VAL A 402 12.12 13.87 5.95
C VAL A 402 10.94 13.36 5.10
N MET A 403 9.78 13.11 5.73
CA MET A 403 8.57 12.65 5.06
C MET A 403 7.51 13.76 4.82
N GLY A 404 7.81 15.03 5.13
CA GLY A 404 6.92 16.16 4.81
C GLY A 404 5.60 16.23 5.59
N VAL A 405 5.47 15.57 6.74
CA VAL A 405 4.23 15.54 7.52
C VAL A 405 4.04 16.76 8.44
N HIS A 406 2.78 17.12 8.72
CA HIS A 406 2.40 18.26 9.57
C HIS A 406 2.21 17.90 11.06
N ASP A 407 2.88 16.88 11.57
CA ASP A 407 2.60 16.23 12.86
C ASP A 407 2.79 17.14 14.09
N GLU A 408 4.00 17.66 14.32
CA GLU A 408 4.30 18.57 15.43
C GLU A 408 3.60 19.94 15.26
N GLU A 409 3.32 20.38 14.03
CA GLU A 409 2.52 21.59 13.79
C GLU A 409 1.08 21.41 14.28
N THR A 410 0.42 20.33 13.87
CA THR A 410 -0.96 19.99 14.26
C THR A 410 -1.07 19.73 15.77
N LYS A 411 -0.10 19.02 16.37
CA LYS A 411 0.01 18.85 17.83
C LYS A 411 0.18 20.19 18.57
N SER A 412 0.98 21.11 18.03
CA SER A 412 1.18 22.45 18.59
C SER A 412 -0.10 23.29 18.51
N PHE A 413 -0.78 23.27 17.36
CA PHE A 413 -2.02 24.02 17.10
C PHE A 413 -3.16 23.68 18.08
N PHE A 414 -3.25 22.44 18.55
CA PHE A 414 -4.26 21.99 19.52
C PHE A 414 -3.82 22.07 20.99
N ARG A 415 -2.55 22.36 21.29
CA ARG A 415 -1.94 22.27 22.65
C ARG A 415 -2.73 22.99 23.75
N ASN A 416 -3.37 24.11 23.43
CA ASN A 416 -4.13 24.96 24.35
C ASN A 416 -5.65 24.86 24.12
N SER A 417 -6.15 23.71 23.67
CA SER A 417 -7.57 23.46 23.38
C SER A 417 -8.06 22.15 24.01
N ALA A 418 -9.37 21.92 24.01
CA ALA A 418 -9.96 20.66 24.48
C ALA A 418 -9.81 19.49 23.47
N VAL A 419 -9.34 19.77 22.25
CA VAL A 419 -9.03 18.74 21.24
C VAL A 419 -7.79 17.97 21.67
N ARG A 420 -7.91 16.65 21.83
CA ARG A 420 -6.81 15.80 22.27
C ARG A 420 -6.02 15.25 21.09
N CYS A 421 -5.03 16.00 20.63
CA CYS A 421 -4.04 15.49 19.66
C CYS A 421 -2.94 14.68 20.36
N VAL A 422 -2.76 13.44 19.92
CA VAL A 422 -1.69 12.52 20.35
C VAL A 422 -0.88 12.11 19.12
N LEU A 423 0.42 12.43 19.14
CA LEU A 423 1.34 11.81 18.19
C LEU A 423 1.57 10.35 18.61
N SER A 424 1.50 9.47 17.62
CA SER A 424 1.57 8.02 17.77
C SER A 424 2.78 7.48 16.99
N PRO A 425 3.97 7.40 17.62
CA PRO A 425 5.10 6.75 17.01
C PRO A 425 4.80 5.28 16.72
N ARG A 426 5.27 4.79 15.57
CA ARG A 426 5.26 3.36 15.30
C ARG A 426 6.26 2.69 16.24
N TYR A 427 5.76 2.14 17.34
CA TYR A 427 6.55 1.37 18.28
C TYR A 427 6.53 -0.11 17.88
N ALA A 428 7.72 -0.70 17.78
CA ALA A 428 7.87 -2.13 17.90
C ALA A 428 7.30 -2.62 19.24
N ASP A 429 6.78 -3.85 19.26
CA ASP A 429 6.56 -4.56 20.52
C ASP A 429 7.91 -4.78 21.22
N SER A 430 7.96 -4.55 22.54
CA SER A 430 9.16 -4.67 23.36
C SER A 430 9.75 -6.09 23.42
N LYS A 431 9.01 -7.10 22.94
CA LYS A 431 9.51 -8.48 22.77
C LYS A 431 10.44 -8.67 21.56
N LEU A 432 10.46 -7.75 20.61
CA LEU A 432 11.34 -7.84 19.44
C LEU A 432 12.80 -7.50 19.83
N SER A 433 13.78 -8.00 19.07
CA SER A 433 15.20 -7.68 19.32
C SER A 433 15.49 -6.20 19.09
N TRP A 434 16.43 -5.62 19.86
CA TRP A 434 16.77 -4.19 19.84
C TRP A 434 16.94 -3.60 18.42
N PHE A 435 17.69 -4.29 17.55
CA PHE A 435 17.87 -3.87 16.15
C PHE A 435 16.54 -3.75 15.39
N ARG A 436 15.60 -4.69 15.60
CA ARG A 436 14.24 -4.59 15.03
C ARG A 436 13.39 -3.52 15.70
N GLN A 437 13.59 -3.25 16.99
CA GLN A 437 12.92 -2.12 17.65
C GLN A 437 13.36 -0.78 17.06
N GLN A 438 14.64 -0.64 16.70
CA GLN A 438 15.13 0.53 15.97
C GLN A 438 14.54 0.59 14.56
N VAL A 439 14.67 -0.46 13.74
CA VAL A 439 14.16 -0.50 12.35
C VAL A 439 12.66 -0.18 12.25
N VAL A 440 11.82 -0.83 13.06
CA VAL A 440 10.37 -0.55 13.10
C VAL A 440 10.10 0.85 13.64
N GLY A 441 10.94 1.30 14.59
CA GLY A 441 10.87 2.62 15.20
C GLY A 441 11.34 3.78 14.33
N THR A 442 12.00 3.55 13.19
CA THR A 442 12.51 4.61 12.30
C THR A 442 12.03 4.53 10.85
N LEU A 443 11.68 3.33 10.35
CA LEU A 443 11.33 3.15 8.93
C LEU A 443 9.83 2.93 8.67
N TYR A 444 9.04 2.58 9.69
CA TYR A 444 7.62 2.22 9.53
C TYR A 444 6.68 3.26 10.16
N THR A 445 5.48 3.37 9.58
CA THR A 445 4.53 4.45 9.90
C THR A 445 3.21 3.93 10.49
N HIS A 446 2.39 4.86 10.98
CA HIS A 446 0.96 4.62 11.19
C HIS A 446 0.19 5.18 9.99
N HIS A 447 -0.16 4.32 9.03
CA HIS A 447 -0.65 4.76 7.71
C HIS A 447 -2.18 4.80 7.56
N GLN A 448 -2.93 4.20 8.50
CA GLN A 448 -4.40 4.25 8.59
C GLN A 448 -4.95 5.69 8.55
N LYS A 449 -5.79 5.99 7.55
CA LYS A 449 -6.64 7.19 7.49
C LYS A 449 -8.07 6.82 7.88
N THR A 450 -8.61 7.42 8.95
CA THR A 450 -9.99 7.17 9.41
C THR A 450 -10.61 8.39 10.10
N VAL A 451 -11.89 8.67 9.83
CA VAL A 451 -12.72 9.61 10.61
C VAL A 451 -13.91 8.83 11.18
N ILE A 452 -14.18 8.93 12.48
CA ILE A 452 -15.29 8.24 13.16
C ILE A 452 -16.09 9.29 13.94
N VAL A 453 -17.41 9.32 13.72
CA VAL A 453 -18.31 10.29 14.36
C VAL A 453 -19.62 9.64 14.78
N ASP A 454 -20.30 10.21 15.76
CA ASP A 454 -21.71 9.92 16.01
C ASP A 454 -22.60 10.76 15.09
N SER A 455 -23.44 10.11 14.27
CA SER A 455 -24.33 10.75 13.29
C SER A 455 -25.80 10.45 13.58
N GLN A 456 -26.71 11.12 12.87
CA GLN A 456 -28.15 10.95 13.06
C GLN A 456 -28.59 9.50 12.73
N GLY A 457 -29.31 8.86 13.66
CA GLY A 457 -29.82 7.50 13.53
C GLY A 457 -31.36 7.44 13.50
N PRO A 458 -31.96 6.24 13.64
CA PRO A 458 -33.41 6.07 13.66
C PRO A 458 -34.10 6.77 14.85
N GLY A 459 -34.98 7.73 14.56
CA GLY A 459 -35.69 8.53 15.57
C GLY A 459 -34.74 9.42 16.37
N ASN A 460 -35.01 9.63 17.66
CA ASN A 460 -34.19 10.49 18.52
C ASN A 460 -32.89 9.80 19.02
N LYS A 461 -32.30 8.92 18.19
CA LYS A 461 -31.06 8.21 18.50
C LYS A 461 -29.96 8.57 17.50
N ARG A 462 -28.72 8.36 17.92
CA ARG A 462 -27.53 8.53 17.07
C ARG A 462 -26.89 7.17 16.78
N LYS A 463 -26.29 7.00 15.61
CA LYS A 463 -25.48 5.84 15.20
C LYS A 463 -24.01 6.26 15.12
N LEU A 464 -23.10 5.32 14.94
CA LEU A 464 -21.77 5.64 14.43
C LEU A 464 -21.75 5.58 12.90
N THR A 465 -21.02 6.53 12.32
CA THR A 465 -20.56 6.53 10.93
C THR A 465 -19.03 6.52 10.94
N SER A 466 -18.41 5.82 10.01
CA SER A 466 -16.95 5.77 9.90
C SER A 466 -16.50 5.92 8.45
N PHE A 467 -15.48 6.75 8.22
CA PHE A 467 -14.85 6.96 6.94
C PHE A 467 -13.47 6.31 6.95
N LEU A 468 -13.07 5.62 5.87
CA LEU A 468 -11.71 5.11 5.66
C LEU A 468 -11.37 5.00 4.16
N GLY A 469 -10.08 5.04 3.83
CA GLY A 469 -9.58 5.01 2.45
C GLY A 469 -8.13 5.46 2.34
N GLY A 470 -7.77 6.01 1.18
CA GLY A 470 -6.43 6.57 0.90
C GLY A 470 -6.30 8.06 1.26
N LEU A 471 -7.37 8.86 1.19
CA LEU A 471 -7.32 10.28 1.56
C LEU A 471 -6.97 10.48 3.05
N ASP A 472 -5.83 11.13 3.31
CA ASP A 472 -5.54 11.81 4.59
C ASP A 472 -6.23 13.18 4.63
N LEU A 473 -6.51 13.68 5.83
CA LEU A 473 -7.00 15.06 6.04
C LEU A 473 -5.83 16.05 6.07
N CYS A 474 -5.10 16.15 4.97
CA CYS A 474 -3.98 17.08 4.82
C CYS A 474 -3.93 17.78 3.45
N ASP A 475 -2.92 18.61 3.29
CA ASP A 475 -2.55 19.40 2.10
C ASP A 475 -2.51 18.57 0.80
N GLY A 476 -2.89 19.17 -0.33
CA GLY A 476 -2.83 18.59 -1.67
C GLY A 476 -3.88 17.52 -2.01
N ARG A 477 -4.52 16.90 -1.00
CA ARG A 477 -5.44 15.75 -1.13
C ARG A 477 -6.85 16.11 -1.59
N TRP A 478 -7.21 17.40 -1.57
CA TRP A 478 -8.44 17.82 -2.24
C TRP A 478 -8.18 17.88 -3.74
N ASP A 479 -9.02 17.21 -4.52
CA ASP A 479 -9.10 17.36 -5.96
C ASP A 479 -10.49 16.89 -6.43
N THR A 480 -10.70 16.92 -7.74
CA THR A 480 -11.91 16.42 -8.42
C THR A 480 -11.53 15.65 -9.68
N PRO A 481 -12.42 14.82 -10.26
CA PRO A 481 -12.16 14.06 -11.50
C PRO A 481 -11.74 14.86 -12.75
N THR A 482 -11.68 16.19 -12.68
CA THR A 482 -11.11 17.07 -13.73
C THR A 482 -9.58 17.23 -13.62
N HIS A 483 -9.01 16.89 -12.46
CA HIS A 483 -7.58 16.81 -12.15
C HIS A 483 -6.72 17.93 -12.74
N SER A 484 -7.15 19.17 -12.53
CA SER A 484 -6.59 20.34 -13.20
C SER A 484 -5.15 20.65 -12.76
N LEU A 485 -4.27 20.91 -13.73
CA LEU A 485 -2.85 21.21 -13.54
C LEU A 485 -2.60 22.70 -13.26
N PHE A 486 -3.37 23.57 -13.89
CA PHE A 486 -3.17 25.03 -13.91
C PHE A 486 -4.43 25.84 -13.62
N ASN A 487 -5.61 25.37 -14.06
CA ASN A 487 -6.83 26.20 -14.05
C ASN A 487 -7.43 26.45 -12.66
N THR A 488 -7.03 25.67 -11.66
CA THR A 488 -7.48 25.78 -10.26
C THR A 488 -6.49 26.49 -9.33
N LEU A 489 -5.33 26.93 -9.84
CA LEU A 489 -4.25 27.55 -9.06
C LEU A 489 -4.60 28.93 -8.49
N SER A 490 -5.58 29.62 -9.07
CA SER A 490 -6.13 30.89 -8.56
C SER A 490 -7.40 30.70 -7.73
N THR A 491 -7.91 29.48 -7.63
CA THR A 491 -9.17 29.12 -6.94
C THR A 491 -8.92 28.04 -5.86
N PHE A 492 -9.37 26.81 -6.07
CA PHE A 492 -9.42 25.76 -5.04
C PHE A 492 -8.06 25.29 -4.53
N HIS A 493 -6.99 25.49 -5.31
CA HIS A 493 -5.62 25.10 -4.97
C HIS A 493 -4.68 26.28 -4.67
N LYS A 494 -5.20 27.52 -4.62
CA LYS A 494 -4.40 28.73 -4.39
C LYS A 494 -3.58 28.67 -3.10
N ASP A 495 -4.24 28.29 -2.01
CA ASP A 495 -3.64 28.18 -0.68
C ASP A 495 -3.29 26.70 -0.33
N ASP A 496 -3.26 25.82 -1.34
CA ASP A 496 -3.07 24.36 -1.23
C ASP A 496 -2.37 23.78 -2.49
N PHE A 497 -1.27 24.41 -2.90
CA PHE A 497 -0.45 23.92 -4.01
C PHE A 497 0.44 22.76 -3.56
N HIS A 498 0.28 21.60 -4.20
CA HIS A 498 1.12 20.42 -3.98
C HIS A 498 1.80 20.01 -5.29
N ASN A 499 3.13 19.92 -5.29
CA ASN A 499 3.91 19.19 -6.30
C ASN A 499 5.33 18.88 -5.77
N PRO A 500 5.56 17.74 -5.09
CA PRO A 500 6.85 17.38 -4.51
C PRO A 500 7.87 16.86 -5.54
N THR A 501 7.51 16.77 -6.83
CA THR A 501 8.45 16.41 -7.90
C THR A 501 9.38 17.57 -8.26
N PHE A 502 8.95 18.82 -8.03
CA PHE A 502 9.76 20.01 -8.24
C PHE A 502 10.06 20.69 -6.90
N ALA A 503 11.30 21.12 -6.67
CA ALA A 503 11.73 21.71 -5.40
C ALA A 503 11.31 23.19 -5.23
N VAL A 504 10.07 23.53 -5.61
CA VAL A 504 9.52 24.90 -5.65
C VAL A 504 8.05 24.92 -5.22
N GLY A 505 7.62 26.03 -4.62
CA GLY A 505 6.22 26.24 -4.23
C GLY A 505 5.36 26.87 -5.33
N ALA A 506 4.15 27.27 -4.93
CA ALA A 506 3.14 27.90 -5.81
C ALA A 506 3.67 29.11 -6.60
N GLU A 507 4.71 29.79 -6.10
CA GLU A 507 5.29 30.95 -6.77
C GLU A 507 6.00 30.62 -8.09
N GLY A 508 6.35 29.35 -8.34
CA GLY A 508 6.82 28.86 -9.63
C GLY A 508 5.69 28.64 -10.65
N GLY A 509 4.43 28.66 -10.21
CA GLY A 509 3.28 28.27 -11.02
C GLY A 509 3.20 26.76 -11.28
N GLY A 510 2.18 26.37 -12.04
CA GLY A 510 1.89 24.96 -12.30
C GLY A 510 2.95 24.22 -13.13
N PRO A 511 2.75 22.91 -13.39
CA PRO A 511 1.57 22.14 -12.96
C PRO A 511 1.57 21.85 -11.46
N ARG A 512 0.39 21.87 -10.80
CA ARG A 512 0.22 21.09 -9.56
C ARG A 512 0.34 19.60 -9.89
N GLN A 513 0.54 18.78 -8.88
CA GLN A 513 0.30 17.34 -8.97
C GLN A 513 -1.16 17.08 -8.57
N PRO A 514 -2.05 16.68 -9.50
CA PRO A 514 -3.41 16.31 -9.15
C PRO A 514 -3.44 15.02 -8.34
N TRP A 515 -4.48 14.86 -7.53
CA TRP A 515 -4.57 13.79 -6.53
C TRP A 515 -5.78 12.89 -6.75
N HIS A 516 -5.55 11.72 -7.35
CA HIS A 516 -6.60 10.72 -7.57
C HIS A 516 -6.62 9.67 -6.46
N ASP A 517 -7.76 9.48 -5.80
CA ASP A 517 -7.83 8.65 -4.60
C ASP A 517 -9.21 8.01 -4.35
N TRP A 518 -9.24 6.95 -3.54
CA TRP A 518 -10.45 6.26 -3.13
C TRP A 518 -10.72 6.49 -1.64
N HIS A 519 -11.99 6.69 -1.29
CA HIS A 519 -12.43 6.66 0.10
C HIS A 519 -13.81 5.99 0.21
N CYS A 520 -14.23 5.62 1.41
CA CYS A 520 -15.58 5.14 1.65
C CYS A 520 -16.15 5.63 2.98
N LYS A 521 -17.48 5.71 3.06
CA LYS A 521 -18.26 5.84 4.29
C LYS A 521 -18.90 4.50 4.60
N ILE A 522 -18.81 4.10 5.86
CA ILE A 522 -19.35 2.87 6.42
C ILE A 522 -20.39 3.26 7.47
N ASP A 523 -21.60 2.78 7.25
CA ASP A 523 -22.72 2.87 8.17
C ASP A 523 -23.24 1.47 8.54
N GLY A 524 -23.71 1.31 9.77
CA GLY A 524 -24.13 0.02 10.32
C GLY A 524 -23.07 -0.66 11.21
N PRO A 525 -23.17 -1.98 11.48
CA PRO A 525 -22.34 -2.66 12.47
C PRO A 525 -20.83 -2.58 12.21
N ALA A 526 -20.39 -2.48 10.95
CA ALA A 526 -18.97 -2.42 10.59
C ALA A 526 -18.28 -1.12 11.05
N ALA A 527 -19.01 0.00 11.23
CA ALA A 527 -18.46 1.23 11.78
C ALA A 527 -17.90 1.04 13.22
N TYR A 528 -18.48 0.11 13.98
CA TYR A 528 -18.04 -0.21 15.35
C TYR A 528 -16.75 -1.05 15.37
N ASP A 529 -16.40 -1.73 14.29
CA ASP A 529 -15.10 -2.39 14.13
C ASP A 529 -13.99 -1.35 13.82
N VAL A 530 -14.30 -0.32 13.03
CA VAL A 530 -13.41 0.83 12.80
C VAL A 530 -13.17 1.60 14.11
N LEU A 531 -14.22 1.85 14.89
CA LEU A 531 -14.08 2.39 16.26
C LEU A 531 -13.21 1.46 17.13
N THR A 532 -13.49 0.15 17.15
CA THR A 532 -12.71 -0.82 17.95
C THR A 532 -11.22 -0.75 17.60
N ASN A 533 -10.86 -0.64 16.33
CA ASN A 533 -9.48 -0.39 15.90
C ASN A 533 -8.90 0.93 16.45
N PHE A 534 -9.64 2.04 16.34
CA PHE A 534 -9.19 3.33 16.89
C PHE A 534 -8.97 3.26 18.40
N GLU A 535 -9.92 2.72 19.18
CA GLU A 535 -9.79 2.59 20.63
C GLU A 535 -8.61 1.70 21.02
N GLN A 536 -8.38 0.59 20.30
CA GLN A 536 -7.26 -0.32 20.54
C GLN A 536 -5.91 0.37 20.32
N ARG A 537 -5.80 1.27 19.33
CA ARG A 537 -4.63 2.13 19.13
C ARG A 537 -4.54 3.24 20.18
N TRP A 538 -5.65 3.91 20.50
CA TRP A 538 -5.71 4.97 21.51
C TRP A 538 -5.18 4.50 22.85
N ARG A 539 -5.71 3.39 23.36
CA ARG A 539 -5.29 2.78 24.63
C ARG A 539 -3.83 2.28 24.61
N LYS A 540 -3.16 2.24 23.46
CA LYS A 540 -1.74 1.88 23.33
C LYS A 540 -0.82 3.09 23.32
N ALA A 541 -1.18 4.14 22.59
CA ALA A 541 -0.43 5.39 22.48
C ALA A 541 -0.67 6.29 23.70
N ALA A 542 -1.94 6.59 24.01
CA ALA A 542 -2.39 7.53 25.03
C ALA A 542 -2.50 6.87 26.42
N ARG A 543 -1.45 6.18 26.88
CA ARG A 543 -1.46 5.32 28.09
C ARG A 543 -1.91 5.96 29.40
N TRP A 544 -1.84 7.29 29.51
CA TRP A 544 -2.27 8.05 30.70
C TRP A 544 -3.65 8.70 30.55
N HIS A 545 -4.33 8.40 29.43
CA HIS A 545 -5.53 9.08 28.93
C HIS A 545 -6.54 8.05 28.34
N GLU A 546 -6.54 6.82 28.87
CA GLU A 546 -7.45 5.75 28.40
C GLU A 546 -8.91 6.05 28.74
N ASP A 547 -9.15 6.76 29.85
CA ASP A 547 -10.49 7.19 30.31
C ASP A 547 -11.10 8.34 29.50
N GLU A 548 -10.38 8.87 28.49
CA GLU A 548 -10.91 9.89 27.58
C GLU A 548 -11.77 9.33 26.45
N LEU A 549 -11.80 7.99 26.29
CA LEU A 549 -12.69 7.30 25.35
C LEU A 549 -14.13 7.26 25.87
N ILE A 550 -15.08 7.58 24.99
CA ILE A 550 -16.52 7.50 25.30
C ILE A 550 -16.94 6.04 25.31
N GLN A 551 -17.43 5.60 26.46
CA GLN A 551 -18.08 4.31 26.66
C GLN A 551 -19.52 4.38 26.11
N ILE A 552 -19.64 4.27 24.78
CA ILE A 552 -20.89 4.40 24.02
C ILE A 552 -22.00 3.48 24.55
N GLU A 553 -21.66 2.32 25.09
CA GLU A 553 -22.58 1.34 25.66
C GLU A 553 -23.30 1.84 26.93
N ARG A 554 -22.82 2.94 27.53
CA ARG A 554 -23.46 3.63 28.67
C ARG A 554 -24.40 4.77 28.25
N ILE A 555 -24.40 5.18 26.99
CA ILE A 555 -25.18 6.33 26.49
C ILE A 555 -26.43 5.81 25.77
N SER A 556 -27.58 5.80 26.45
CA SER A 556 -28.79 5.10 26.01
C SER A 556 -29.43 5.59 24.70
N TRP A 557 -29.06 6.79 24.23
CA TRP A 557 -29.49 7.37 22.96
C TRP A 557 -28.47 7.22 21.82
N ILE A 558 -27.24 6.74 22.10
CA ILE A 558 -26.33 6.25 21.07
C ILE A 558 -26.63 4.75 20.87
N LEU A 559 -26.78 4.33 19.62
CA LEU A 559 -26.82 2.92 19.27
C LEU A 559 -25.41 2.34 19.45
N GLY A 560 -25.29 1.26 20.24
CA GLY A 560 -24.01 0.62 20.53
C GLY A 560 -24.17 -0.90 20.68
N PRO A 561 -23.14 -1.68 20.33
CA PRO A 561 -23.19 -3.14 20.41
C PRO A 561 -23.28 -3.60 21.87
N LYS A 562 -24.12 -4.59 22.14
CA LYS A 562 -24.12 -5.28 23.44
C LYS A 562 -23.08 -6.40 23.43
N PRO A 563 -22.14 -6.47 24.39
CA PRO A 563 -21.25 -7.62 24.53
C PRO A 563 -22.03 -8.91 24.90
N PRO A 564 -21.66 -10.08 24.35
CA PRO A 564 -20.72 -10.27 23.25
C PRO A 564 -21.32 -9.81 21.91
N PHE A 565 -20.56 -9.03 21.14
CA PHE A 565 -21.01 -8.51 19.84
C PHE A 565 -21.15 -9.68 18.85
N PRO A 566 -22.37 -9.99 18.32
CA PRO A 566 -22.56 -11.15 17.46
C PRO A 566 -21.76 -11.02 16.16
N ALA A 567 -21.38 -12.15 15.54
CA ALA A 567 -20.54 -12.14 14.33
C ALA A 567 -21.17 -11.32 13.18
N GLU A 568 -22.46 -11.54 12.90
CA GLU A 568 -23.19 -10.82 11.86
C GLU A 568 -23.51 -9.34 12.22
N GLY A 569 -23.32 -8.95 13.49
CA GLY A 569 -23.70 -7.66 14.07
C GLY A 569 -24.86 -7.79 15.07
N ASP A 570 -25.15 -6.71 15.83
CA ASP A 570 -26.43 -6.59 16.56
C ASP A 570 -27.45 -5.95 15.60
N PRO A 571 -28.60 -6.61 15.31
CA PRO A 571 -29.61 -6.07 14.40
C PRO A 571 -30.16 -4.68 14.76
N LYS A 572 -29.94 -4.18 15.98
CA LYS A 572 -30.27 -2.79 16.36
C LYS A 572 -29.33 -1.74 15.77
N LEU A 573 -28.19 -2.17 15.22
CA LEU A 573 -27.22 -1.32 14.52
C LEU A 573 -27.38 -1.38 13.00
N TYR A 574 -28.28 -2.24 12.48
CA TYR A 574 -28.52 -2.36 11.05
C TYR A 574 -29.18 -1.06 10.53
N VAL A 575 -28.63 -0.51 9.45
CA VAL A 575 -29.16 0.68 8.77
C VAL A 575 -30.05 0.29 7.58
N THR A 576 -29.77 -0.85 6.97
CA THR A 576 -30.55 -1.53 5.91
C THR A 576 -31.04 -2.88 6.43
N LYS A 577 -32.07 -3.46 5.80
CA LYS A 577 -32.53 -4.82 6.14
C LYS A 577 -31.84 -5.87 5.27
N ASP A 578 -31.78 -7.12 5.71
CA ASP A 578 -31.25 -8.24 4.92
C ASP A 578 -32.04 -8.51 3.61
N ASP A 579 -33.31 -8.11 3.53
CA ASP A 579 -34.15 -8.23 2.34
C ASP A 579 -34.05 -7.04 1.37
N ASP A 580 -33.41 -5.94 1.77
CA ASP A 580 -33.30 -4.68 1.02
C ASP A 580 -32.25 -4.75 -0.12
N PRO A 581 -32.55 -4.36 -1.37
CA PRO A 581 -31.56 -4.29 -2.45
C PRO A 581 -30.36 -3.38 -2.17
N SER A 582 -30.54 -2.33 -1.36
CA SER A 582 -29.46 -1.43 -0.97
C SER A 582 -28.51 -2.02 0.09
N THR A 583 -28.86 -3.15 0.70
CA THR A 583 -28.09 -3.72 1.83
C THR A 583 -26.69 -4.15 1.42
N TRP A 584 -25.73 -3.87 2.30
CA TRP A 584 -24.35 -4.29 2.15
C TRP A 584 -23.96 -5.30 3.23
N ARG A 585 -23.05 -6.19 2.85
CA ARG A 585 -22.20 -6.92 3.77
C ARG A 585 -20.80 -6.34 3.71
N CYS A 586 -20.23 -6.07 4.87
CA CYS A 586 -18.95 -5.37 5.01
C CYS A 586 -18.09 -6.05 6.07
N GLN A 587 -16.79 -6.20 5.79
CA GLN A 587 -15.83 -6.80 6.70
C GLN A 587 -14.60 -5.89 6.79
N VAL A 588 -14.19 -5.55 8.02
CA VAL A 588 -13.03 -4.68 8.27
C VAL A 588 -11.76 -5.53 8.37
N PHE A 589 -10.70 -5.08 7.70
CA PHE A 589 -9.41 -5.75 7.61
C PHE A 589 -8.29 -4.82 8.07
N ARG A 590 -7.19 -5.38 8.57
CA ARG A 590 -6.00 -4.61 8.98
C ARG A 590 -4.69 -5.29 8.60
N SER A 591 -3.65 -4.48 8.62
CA SER A 591 -2.28 -4.89 8.88
C SER A 591 -1.86 -4.21 10.18
N ILE A 592 -1.77 -4.93 11.31
CA ILE A 592 -1.39 -4.33 12.60
C ILE A 592 -0.87 -5.37 13.60
N ASP A 593 0.02 -4.99 14.52
CA ASP A 593 0.59 -5.90 15.52
C ASP A 593 0.38 -5.47 16.98
N SER A 594 0.70 -6.37 17.92
CA SER A 594 0.62 -6.11 19.37
C SER A 594 1.58 -5.03 19.87
N GLY A 595 2.47 -4.49 19.04
CA GLY A 595 3.23 -3.27 19.30
C GLY A 595 2.36 -2.01 19.18
N SER A 596 1.41 -2.00 18.24
CA SER A 596 0.55 -0.84 17.93
C SER A 596 -0.83 -0.84 18.57
N VAL A 597 -1.30 -1.94 19.19
CA VAL A 597 -2.59 -1.99 19.90
C VAL A 597 -2.50 -2.44 21.37
N LYS A 598 -3.55 -2.14 22.15
CA LYS A 598 -3.85 -2.74 23.46
C LYS A 598 -5.11 -3.62 23.30
N GLY A 599 -5.07 -4.83 23.88
CA GLY A 599 -6.16 -5.81 23.79
C GLY A 599 -5.78 -7.10 23.05
N PHE A 600 -4.74 -7.05 22.20
CA PHE A 600 -4.19 -8.25 21.57
C PHE A 600 -3.62 -9.25 22.59
N PRO A 601 -3.69 -10.56 22.29
CA PRO A 601 -3.36 -11.64 23.22
C PRO A 601 -1.85 -11.76 23.45
N ARG A 602 -1.50 -12.45 24.55
CA ARG A 602 -0.11 -12.59 25.01
C ARG A 602 0.50 -13.98 24.79
N ASN A 603 -0.28 -14.92 24.26
CA ASN A 603 0.12 -16.29 23.92
C ASN A 603 -0.53 -16.73 22.58
N VAL A 604 -0.06 -17.84 22.02
CA VAL A 604 -0.47 -18.33 20.68
C VAL A 604 -1.91 -18.84 20.67
N GLU A 605 -2.29 -19.66 21.66
CA GLU A 605 -3.64 -20.23 21.77
C GLU A 605 -4.75 -19.16 21.73
N GLN A 606 -4.52 -18.01 22.37
CA GLN A 606 -5.45 -16.87 22.33
C GLN A 606 -5.34 -16.04 21.05
N ALA A 607 -4.19 -16.07 20.36
CA ALA A 607 -4.02 -15.45 19.04
C ALA A 607 -4.76 -16.24 17.96
N GLU A 608 -4.60 -17.56 17.92
CA GLU A 608 -5.34 -18.48 17.04
C GLU A 608 -6.87 -18.35 17.24
N LYS A 609 -7.32 -18.27 18.50
CA LYS A 609 -8.74 -18.02 18.86
C LYS A 609 -9.27 -16.62 18.52
N GLN A 610 -8.40 -15.69 18.13
CA GLN A 610 -8.75 -14.36 17.59
C GLN A 610 -8.34 -14.21 16.12
N HIS A 611 -7.95 -15.33 15.47
CA HIS A 611 -7.45 -15.39 14.10
C HIS A 611 -6.28 -14.43 13.79
N LEU A 612 -5.38 -14.27 14.77
CA LEU A 612 -4.15 -13.50 14.64
C LEU A 612 -2.95 -14.44 14.41
N SER A 613 -2.11 -14.11 13.44
CA SER A 613 -0.83 -14.79 13.23
C SER A 613 0.15 -14.50 14.37
N TRP A 614 1.04 -15.45 14.68
CA TRP A 614 2.03 -15.29 15.73
C TRP A 614 3.45 -15.23 15.17
N GLY A 615 4.03 -14.03 15.11
CA GLY A 615 5.39 -13.81 14.59
C GLY A 615 6.33 -13.34 15.69
N LYS A 616 7.50 -13.98 15.86
CA LYS A 616 8.54 -13.56 16.82
C LYS A 616 8.02 -13.13 18.21
N SER A 617 7.12 -13.93 18.78
CA SER A 617 6.49 -13.73 20.10
C SER A 617 5.45 -12.59 20.19
N ILE A 618 5.01 -12.03 19.07
CA ILE A 618 4.00 -10.97 18.97
C ILE A 618 2.78 -11.44 18.15
N ALA A 619 1.59 -10.92 18.46
CA ALA A 619 0.37 -11.20 17.69
C ALA A 619 0.24 -10.18 16.55
N ILE A 620 -0.11 -10.65 15.36
CA ILE A 620 -0.13 -9.88 14.11
C ILE A 620 -1.43 -10.16 13.36
N ASP A 621 -2.13 -9.10 12.99
CA ASP A 621 -3.26 -9.11 12.07
C ASP A 621 -2.72 -8.88 10.65
N ILE A 622 -2.97 -9.84 9.75
CA ILE A 622 -2.58 -9.79 8.32
C ILE A 622 -3.82 -9.85 7.40
N SER A 623 -5.00 -9.54 7.95
CA SER A 623 -6.28 -9.81 7.30
C SER A 623 -6.48 -9.06 5.97
N ILE A 624 -5.79 -7.94 5.72
CA ILE A 624 -5.79 -7.27 4.41
C ILE A 624 -5.20 -8.18 3.33
N GLN A 625 -4.02 -8.76 3.55
CA GLN A 625 -3.40 -9.66 2.59
C GLN A 625 -4.29 -10.89 2.34
N MET A 626 -4.91 -11.44 3.40
CA MET A 626 -5.85 -12.56 3.27
C MET A 626 -7.12 -12.21 2.48
N ALA A 627 -7.64 -10.98 2.63
CA ALA A 627 -8.80 -10.49 1.88
C ALA A 627 -8.48 -10.34 0.38
N TYR A 628 -7.35 -9.70 0.04
CA TYR A 628 -6.88 -9.63 -1.35
C TYR A 628 -6.70 -11.02 -1.95
N ILE A 629 -6.01 -11.94 -1.26
CA ILE A 629 -5.80 -13.33 -1.73
C ILE A 629 -7.14 -14.05 -1.96
N LYS A 630 -8.12 -13.95 -1.05
CA LYS A 630 -9.45 -14.55 -1.28
C LYS A 630 -10.12 -13.94 -2.49
N ALA A 631 -10.19 -12.62 -2.59
CA ALA A 631 -10.89 -11.93 -3.67
C ALA A 631 -10.29 -12.30 -5.04
N ILE A 632 -8.95 -12.26 -5.18
CA ILE A 632 -8.24 -12.66 -6.40
C ILE A 632 -8.51 -14.13 -6.74
N ARG A 633 -8.39 -15.06 -5.78
CA ARG A 633 -8.64 -16.50 -6.01
C ARG A 633 -10.11 -16.79 -6.36
N SER A 634 -11.04 -16.06 -5.77
CA SER A 634 -12.48 -16.17 -6.02
C SER A 634 -12.91 -15.61 -7.39
N ALA A 635 -12.16 -14.68 -7.97
CA ALA A 635 -12.51 -13.95 -9.20
C ALA A 635 -12.76 -14.85 -10.43
N GLN A 636 -13.74 -14.48 -11.26
CA GLN A 636 -14.23 -15.28 -12.37
C GLN A 636 -14.25 -14.58 -13.74
N HIS A 637 -14.44 -13.26 -13.79
CA HIS A 637 -14.66 -12.45 -14.99
C HIS A 637 -13.55 -11.39 -15.18
N PHE A 638 -13.32 -10.53 -14.19
CA PHE A 638 -12.25 -9.52 -14.24
C PHE A 638 -11.86 -8.96 -12.86
N ILE A 639 -10.70 -8.30 -12.81
CA ILE A 639 -10.22 -7.53 -11.66
C ILE A 639 -9.80 -6.14 -12.13
N HIS A 640 -10.19 -5.09 -11.40
CA HIS A 640 -9.76 -3.71 -11.61
C HIS A 640 -9.10 -3.19 -10.32
N ILE A 641 -7.84 -2.79 -10.39
CA ILE A 641 -7.01 -2.36 -9.25
C ILE A 641 -6.52 -0.93 -9.51
N GLU A 642 -6.56 -0.10 -8.48
CA GLU A 642 -5.94 1.22 -8.49
C GLU A 642 -5.08 1.36 -7.23
N ASN A 643 -3.77 1.57 -7.40
CA ASN A 643 -2.84 1.51 -6.27
C ASN A 643 -1.62 2.43 -6.41
N GLN A 644 -1.21 3.06 -5.31
CA GLN A 644 0.02 3.88 -5.25
C GLN A 644 1.32 3.09 -5.52
N TYR A 645 1.35 1.78 -5.23
CA TYR A 645 2.52 0.92 -5.47
C TYR A 645 2.07 -0.47 -5.92
N PHE A 646 2.84 -1.09 -6.83
CA PHE A 646 2.61 -2.46 -7.25
C PHE A 646 3.93 -3.27 -7.24
N ILE A 647 4.31 -3.77 -6.06
CA ILE A 647 5.64 -4.39 -5.82
C ILE A 647 5.48 -5.61 -4.90
N GLY A 648 5.75 -6.82 -5.37
CA GLY A 648 5.58 -8.02 -4.53
C GLY A 648 5.90 -9.36 -5.20
N SER A 649 5.72 -10.42 -4.41
CA SER A 649 6.04 -11.81 -4.75
C SER A 649 7.51 -12.02 -5.16
N SER A 650 8.45 -11.34 -4.47
CA SER A 650 9.85 -11.24 -4.92
C SER A 650 10.56 -12.58 -5.12
N TYR A 651 10.19 -13.63 -4.37
CA TYR A 651 10.71 -14.99 -4.52
C TYR A 651 10.65 -15.53 -5.96
N ASN A 652 9.76 -14.99 -6.82
CA ASN A 652 9.61 -15.38 -8.22
C ASN A 652 10.03 -14.30 -9.24
N TRP A 653 10.56 -13.15 -8.81
CA TRP A 653 11.13 -12.15 -9.73
C TRP A 653 12.29 -12.75 -10.55
N PRO A 654 12.52 -12.32 -11.80
CA PRO A 654 13.69 -12.75 -12.57
C PRO A 654 15.01 -12.56 -11.79
N ASP A 655 15.21 -11.37 -11.23
CA ASP A 655 16.36 -10.99 -10.42
C ASP A 655 15.97 -10.65 -8.97
N TYR A 656 16.95 -10.55 -8.06
CA TYR A 656 16.74 -10.10 -6.66
C TYR A 656 15.70 -10.88 -5.84
N LYS A 657 15.60 -12.21 -6.04
CA LYS A 657 14.57 -13.06 -5.42
C LYS A 657 14.46 -12.91 -3.88
N ASP A 658 15.60 -12.76 -3.21
CA ASP A 658 15.70 -12.58 -1.75
C ASP A 658 15.36 -11.17 -1.23
N ALA A 659 14.83 -10.25 -2.06
CA ALA A 659 14.48 -8.88 -1.65
C ALA A 659 13.45 -8.80 -0.49
N GLY A 660 12.74 -9.89 -0.19
CA GLY A 660 11.88 -10.01 1.00
C GLY A 660 10.55 -9.27 0.89
N ALA A 661 10.07 -9.05 -0.34
CA ALA A 661 8.74 -8.55 -0.67
C ALA A 661 7.81 -9.74 -0.99
N ASN A 662 7.68 -10.65 -0.03
CA ASN A 662 7.14 -12.00 -0.25
C ASN A 662 5.61 -12.11 -0.24
N HIS A 663 4.86 -11.02 -0.11
CA HIS A 663 3.39 -11.05 -0.21
C HIS A 663 2.92 -11.53 -1.59
N LEU A 664 1.77 -12.21 -1.62
CA LEU A 664 1.38 -13.04 -2.78
C LEU A 664 0.62 -12.31 -3.88
N ILE A 665 0.23 -11.03 -3.69
CA ILE A 665 -0.82 -10.40 -4.52
C ILE A 665 -0.46 -10.39 -6.03
N PRO A 666 0.74 -9.96 -6.48
CA PRO A 666 1.12 -10.03 -7.89
C PRO A 666 1.12 -11.45 -8.47
N MET A 667 1.60 -12.44 -7.70
CA MET A 667 1.63 -13.84 -8.16
C MET A 667 0.23 -14.46 -8.22
N GLU A 668 -0.64 -14.20 -7.25
CA GLU A 668 -2.04 -14.65 -7.29
C GLU A 668 -2.80 -14.09 -8.50
N LEU A 669 -2.55 -12.82 -8.87
CA LEU A 669 -3.11 -12.20 -10.07
C LEU A 669 -2.61 -12.89 -11.35
N ALA A 670 -1.30 -13.09 -11.48
CA ALA A 670 -0.72 -13.77 -12.63
C ALA A 670 -1.17 -15.23 -12.77
N LEU A 671 -1.23 -15.97 -11.65
CA LEU A 671 -1.71 -17.35 -11.62
C LEU A 671 -3.22 -17.45 -11.88
N LYS A 672 -4.03 -16.48 -11.46
CA LYS A 672 -5.46 -16.39 -11.82
C LYS A 672 -5.65 -16.17 -13.32
N VAL A 673 -4.88 -15.27 -13.94
CA VAL A 673 -4.89 -15.11 -15.40
C VAL A 673 -4.44 -16.40 -16.10
N ALA A 674 -3.35 -17.01 -15.63
CA ALA A 674 -2.81 -18.25 -16.18
C ALA A 674 -3.80 -19.44 -16.06
N SER A 675 -4.53 -19.57 -14.95
CA SER A 675 -5.58 -20.60 -14.82
C SER A 675 -6.67 -20.38 -15.86
N LYS A 676 -7.16 -19.14 -16.00
CA LYS A 676 -8.22 -18.80 -16.95
C LYS A 676 -7.81 -19.07 -18.40
N ILE A 677 -6.57 -18.75 -18.78
CA ILE A 677 -5.99 -19.10 -20.09
C ILE A 677 -5.97 -20.61 -20.30
N ARG A 678 -5.45 -21.39 -19.33
CA ARG A 678 -5.38 -22.86 -19.38
C ARG A 678 -6.76 -23.54 -19.33
N GLU A 679 -7.76 -22.89 -18.74
CA GLU A 679 -9.18 -23.26 -18.76
C GLU A 679 -9.89 -22.88 -20.08
N HIS A 680 -9.20 -22.21 -21.02
CA HIS A 680 -9.76 -21.55 -22.21
C HIS A 680 -10.91 -20.57 -21.92
N LYS A 681 -10.93 -19.98 -20.71
CA LYS A 681 -11.91 -19.00 -20.27
C LYS A 681 -11.37 -17.59 -20.45
N ARG A 682 -12.29 -16.67 -20.74
CA ARG A 682 -11.97 -15.25 -20.81
C ARG A 682 -11.83 -14.66 -19.40
N PHE A 683 -10.84 -13.80 -19.22
CA PHE A 683 -10.58 -13.04 -17.99
C PHE A 683 -9.74 -11.79 -18.30
N ALA A 684 -9.83 -10.76 -17.47
CA ALA A 684 -9.05 -9.53 -17.62
C ALA A 684 -8.57 -8.97 -16.26
N VAL A 685 -7.39 -8.36 -16.23
CA VAL A 685 -6.86 -7.62 -15.08
C VAL A 685 -6.41 -6.24 -15.55
N TYR A 686 -6.97 -5.21 -14.93
CA TYR A 686 -6.63 -3.80 -15.13
C TYR A 686 -5.93 -3.29 -13.86
N VAL A 687 -4.76 -2.68 -14.00
CA VAL A 687 -4.00 -2.11 -12.88
C VAL A 687 -3.62 -0.66 -13.22
N VAL A 688 -4.13 0.30 -12.47
CA VAL A 688 -3.75 1.72 -12.56
C VAL A 688 -2.79 2.06 -11.42
N ILE A 689 -1.63 2.60 -11.75
CA ILE A 689 -0.53 2.95 -10.85
C ILE A 689 -0.01 4.36 -11.20
N PRO A 690 0.61 5.11 -10.27
CA PRO A 690 1.16 6.42 -10.61
C PRO A 690 2.36 6.26 -11.57
N MET A 691 2.54 7.22 -12.49
CA MET A 691 3.59 7.14 -13.52
C MET A 691 5.00 6.98 -12.91
N TRP A 692 5.23 7.68 -11.78
CA TRP A 692 6.29 7.39 -10.82
C TRP A 692 5.77 7.59 -9.38
N PRO A 693 6.43 7.00 -8.36
CA PRO A 693 6.14 7.28 -6.95
C PRO A 693 6.41 8.75 -6.59
N GLU A 694 5.59 9.35 -5.73
CA GLU A 694 5.65 10.77 -5.35
C GLU A 694 7.02 11.26 -4.89
N GLY A 695 7.40 12.45 -5.36
CA GLY A 695 8.71 13.06 -5.19
C GLY A 695 9.50 13.12 -6.50
N VAL A 696 10.84 13.25 -6.39
CA VAL A 696 11.74 13.47 -7.54
C VAL A 696 12.12 12.13 -8.20
N PRO A 697 11.73 11.88 -9.48
CA PRO A 697 11.77 10.55 -10.09
C PRO A 697 13.18 10.02 -10.38
N ASP A 698 14.17 10.88 -10.57
CA ASP A 698 15.58 10.50 -10.81
C ASP A 698 16.39 10.30 -9.51
N SER A 699 15.76 10.48 -8.35
CA SER A 699 16.39 10.17 -7.07
C SER A 699 16.52 8.65 -6.86
N GLY A 700 17.61 8.21 -6.22
CA GLY A 700 17.94 6.78 -6.08
C GLY A 700 16.83 5.95 -5.42
N ALA A 701 16.11 6.50 -4.44
CA ALA A 701 15.00 5.80 -3.80
C ALA A 701 13.82 5.54 -4.75
N MET A 702 13.49 6.51 -5.61
CA MET A 702 12.40 6.39 -6.58
C MET A 702 12.80 5.42 -7.70
N GLN A 703 14.07 5.43 -8.12
CA GLN A 703 14.63 4.47 -9.06
C GLN A 703 14.66 3.04 -8.50
N GLU A 704 14.99 2.83 -7.22
CA GLU A 704 14.87 1.51 -6.57
C GLU A 704 13.42 1.00 -6.54
N ILE A 705 12.46 1.88 -6.23
CA ILE A 705 11.03 1.53 -6.21
C ILE A 705 10.54 1.16 -7.61
N LEU A 706 10.89 1.96 -8.64
CA LEU A 706 10.57 1.68 -10.04
C LEU A 706 11.21 0.37 -10.53
N PHE A 707 12.45 0.07 -10.13
CA PHE A 707 13.13 -1.18 -10.44
C PHE A 707 12.40 -2.41 -9.85
N PHE A 708 12.00 -2.37 -8.58
CA PHE A 708 11.25 -3.46 -7.95
C PHE A 708 9.83 -3.61 -8.53
N GLN A 709 9.22 -2.52 -8.99
CA GLN A 709 7.97 -2.56 -9.75
C GLN A 709 8.17 -3.22 -11.12
N ALA A 710 9.22 -2.88 -11.87
CA ALA A 710 9.55 -3.51 -13.14
C ALA A 710 9.82 -5.03 -13.00
N GLN A 711 10.56 -5.45 -11.97
CA GLN A 711 10.76 -6.88 -11.65
C GLN A 711 9.44 -7.61 -11.33
N THR A 712 8.53 -6.95 -10.60
CA THR A 712 7.18 -7.47 -10.32
C THR A 712 6.35 -7.62 -11.59
N ILE A 713 6.36 -6.61 -12.47
CA ILE A 713 5.59 -6.62 -13.73
C ILE A 713 6.14 -7.68 -14.70
N LYS A 714 7.47 -7.78 -14.85
CA LYS A 714 8.13 -8.77 -15.71
C LYS A 714 7.84 -10.20 -15.27
N MET A 715 7.82 -10.47 -13.96
CA MET A 715 7.37 -11.76 -13.41
C MET A 715 5.94 -12.10 -13.86
N MET A 716 5.00 -11.16 -13.75
CA MET A 716 3.60 -11.44 -14.09
C MET A 716 3.39 -11.71 -15.58
N TYR A 717 4.02 -10.94 -16.47
CA TYR A 717 3.87 -11.16 -17.91
C TYR A 717 4.54 -12.45 -18.39
N GLY A 718 5.67 -12.87 -17.79
CA GLY A 718 6.26 -14.18 -18.05
C GLY A 718 5.30 -15.33 -17.72
N VAL A 719 4.72 -15.33 -16.52
CA VAL A 719 3.74 -16.37 -16.09
C VAL A 719 2.50 -16.42 -17.00
N ILE A 720 2.09 -15.29 -17.59
CA ILE A 720 0.98 -15.21 -18.54
C ILE A 720 1.39 -15.71 -19.92
N ALA A 721 2.59 -15.37 -20.38
CA ALA A 721 3.11 -15.84 -21.66
C ALA A 721 3.35 -17.36 -21.66
N ASP A 722 3.88 -17.93 -20.58
CA ASP A 722 4.00 -19.38 -20.43
C ASP A 722 2.62 -20.05 -20.49
N ALA A 723 1.60 -19.48 -19.85
CA ALA A 723 0.23 -19.99 -19.95
C ALA A 723 -0.36 -19.88 -21.38
N LEU A 724 -0.02 -18.82 -22.14
CA LEU A 724 -0.37 -18.70 -23.57
C LEU A 724 0.40 -19.70 -24.43
N ARG A 725 1.64 -20.03 -24.06
CA ARG A 725 2.52 -21.00 -24.74
C ARG A 725 2.00 -22.43 -24.54
N ASP A 726 1.64 -22.79 -23.31
CA ASP A 726 1.05 -24.08 -22.93
C ASP A 726 -0.16 -24.46 -23.78
N VAL A 727 -1.01 -23.48 -24.09
CA VAL A 727 -2.25 -23.68 -24.87
C VAL A 727 -2.10 -23.39 -26.36
N GLY A 728 -0.89 -23.12 -26.85
CA GLY A 728 -0.62 -22.83 -28.26
C GLY A 728 -1.26 -21.54 -28.78
N LYS A 729 -1.41 -20.52 -27.93
CA LYS A 729 -2.01 -19.21 -28.25
C LYS A 729 -1.04 -18.03 -28.20
N LEU A 730 0.19 -18.23 -27.72
CA LEU A 730 1.25 -17.24 -27.84
C LEU A 730 1.45 -16.89 -29.34
N GLY A 731 1.45 -15.60 -29.67
CA GLY A 731 1.49 -15.13 -31.06
C GLY A 731 0.12 -14.82 -31.67
N GLU A 732 -0.93 -15.60 -31.35
CA GLU A 732 -2.32 -15.27 -31.73
C GLU A 732 -2.94 -14.24 -30.77
N LEU A 733 -2.64 -14.39 -29.48
CA LEU A 733 -3.07 -13.51 -28.40
C LEU A 733 -1.84 -12.85 -27.75
N HIS A 734 -2.04 -11.65 -27.22
CA HIS A 734 -0.99 -10.87 -26.56
C HIS A 734 -1.14 -10.94 -25.03
N PRO A 735 -0.07 -10.85 -24.22
CA PRO A 735 -0.22 -10.75 -22.76
C PRO A 735 -1.07 -9.55 -22.30
N ARG A 736 -1.01 -8.40 -23.02
CA ARG A 736 -1.93 -7.25 -22.84
C ARG A 736 -3.40 -7.55 -23.17
N ASP A 737 -3.73 -8.66 -23.84
CA ASP A 737 -5.13 -9.08 -23.94
C ASP A 737 -5.69 -9.53 -22.58
N TYR A 738 -4.85 -9.80 -21.57
CA TYR A 738 -5.28 -10.35 -20.27
C TYR A 738 -4.84 -9.54 -19.06
N LEU A 739 -3.63 -9.00 -19.03
CA LEU A 739 -3.11 -8.16 -17.94
C LEU A 739 -2.66 -6.81 -18.50
N ASN A 740 -3.07 -5.72 -17.88
CA ASN A 740 -2.74 -4.38 -18.34
C ASN A 740 -2.33 -3.47 -17.17
N PHE A 741 -1.23 -2.75 -17.38
CA PHE A 741 -0.78 -1.69 -16.49
C PHE A 741 -0.99 -0.32 -17.16
N TYR A 742 -1.54 0.60 -16.39
CA TYR A 742 -1.84 1.97 -16.80
C TYR A 742 -1.31 2.97 -15.77
N CYS A 743 -1.19 4.22 -16.17
CA CYS A 743 -1.08 5.36 -15.27
C CYS A 743 -2.05 6.47 -15.68
N LEU A 744 -2.20 7.50 -14.86
CA LEU A 744 -3.04 8.65 -15.17
C LEU A 744 -2.19 9.88 -15.51
N GLY A 745 -2.67 10.69 -16.44
CA GLY A 745 -2.04 11.96 -16.82
C GLY A 745 -3.04 12.96 -17.37
N ASN A 746 -2.70 14.24 -17.25
CA ASN A 746 -3.50 15.33 -17.80
C ASN A 746 -2.65 16.26 -18.68
N ARG A 747 -3.34 17.02 -19.54
CA ARG A 747 -2.78 18.08 -20.36
C ARG A 747 -3.83 19.15 -20.59
N GLU A 748 -3.48 20.40 -20.31
CA GLU A 748 -4.40 21.54 -20.38
C GLU A 748 -3.84 22.65 -21.28
N THR A 749 -4.63 23.12 -22.24
CA THR A 749 -4.41 24.41 -22.89
C THR A 749 -4.48 25.56 -21.88
N LYS A 750 -4.08 26.78 -22.27
CA LYS A 750 -4.17 27.95 -21.38
C LYS A 750 -5.59 28.52 -21.40
N SER A 751 -6.34 28.35 -20.32
CA SER A 751 -7.71 28.84 -20.19
C SER A 751 -7.79 30.37 -20.03
N GLU A 752 -9.00 30.92 -20.19
CA GLU A 752 -9.30 32.30 -19.80
C GLU A 752 -9.06 32.60 -18.31
N VAL A 753 -9.22 31.61 -17.42
CA VAL A 753 -9.01 31.80 -15.98
C VAL A 753 -7.53 32.03 -15.69
N GLU A 754 -6.67 31.22 -16.29
CA GLU A 754 -5.21 31.37 -16.19
C GLU A 754 -4.69 32.58 -16.98
N ALA A 755 -5.38 33.00 -18.04
CA ALA A 755 -5.04 34.22 -18.79
C ALA A 755 -5.40 35.52 -18.05
N LYS A 756 -6.25 35.43 -17.01
CA LYS A 756 -6.66 36.55 -16.13
C LYS A 756 -5.97 36.54 -14.76
N ALA A 757 -5.20 35.50 -14.45
CA ALA A 757 -4.43 35.39 -13.22
C ALA A 757 -3.06 36.09 -13.33
N ASP A 758 -2.50 36.49 -12.19
CA ASP A 758 -1.13 37.03 -12.13
C ASP A 758 -0.10 35.97 -12.57
N PRO A 759 0.96 36.36 -13.32
CA PRO A 759 2.02 35.44 -13.71
C PRO A 759 2.83 34.95 -12.50
N PRO A 760 3.38 33.72 -12.53
CA PRO A 760 4.14 33.15 -11.42
C PRO A 760 5.38 33.97 -11.09
N ALA A 761 5.48 34.41 -9.82
CA ALA A 761 6.50 35.34 -9.33
C ALA A 761 7.95 34.80 -9.41
N LYS A 762 8.13 33.49 -9.58
CA LYS A 762 9.42 32.82 -9.83
C LYS A 762 9.30 31.76 -10.93
N ALA A 763 8.77 32.14 -12.10
CA ALA A 763 8.65 31.23 -13.24
C ALA A 763 9.93 30.40 -13.48
N PRO A 764 9.84 29.07 -13.67
CA PRO A 764 11.00 28.20 -13.85
C PRO A 764 11.76 28.50 -15.14
N ALA A 765 13.08 28.29 -15.11
CA ALA A 765 13.89 28.38 -16.33
C ALA A 765 13.53 27.23 -17.29
N PRO A 766 13.35 27.48 -18.61
CA PRO A 766 12.76 26.49 -19.53
C PRO A 766 13.51 25.16 -19.64
N GLU A 767 14.83 25.16 -19.39
CA GLU A 767 15.69 23.98 -19.42
C GLU A 767 15.52 23.05 -18.20
N THR A 768 14.81 23.48 -17.16
CA THR A 768 14.50 22.65 -15.98
C THR A 768 13.32 21.72 -16.25
N LYS A 769 13.24 20.58 -15.54
CA LYS A 769 12.09 19.65 -15.64
C LYS A 769 10.75 20.33 -15.32
N HIS A 770 10.73 21.30 -14.39
CA HIS A 770 9.54 22.13 -14.13
C HIS A 770 9.22 23.06 -15.31
N GLY A 771 10.24 23.70 -15.89
CA GLY A 771 10.11 24.53 -17.08
C GLY A 771 9.56 23.78 -18.30
N GLN A 772 10.04 22.55 -18.55
CA GLN A 772 9.51 21.70 -19.62
C GLN A 772 8.08 21.23 -19.34
N ALA A 773 7.75 20.79 -18.12
CA ALA A 773 6.38 20.42 -17.75
C ALA A 773 5.40 21.60 -17.87
N GLN A 774 5.82 22.80 -17.48
CA GLN A 774 5.03 24.04 -17.62
C GLN A 774 4.88 24.45 -19.10
N LYS A 775 5.93 24.29 -19.92
CA LYS A 775 5.95 24.57 -21.38
C LYS A 775 5.09 23.58 -22.19
N HIS A 776 5.24 22.28 -21.94
CA HIS A 776 4.49 21.22 -22.64
C HIS A 776 3.11 20.95 -22.01
N ARG A 777 2.79 21.63 -20.90
CA ARG A 777 1.46 21.76 -20.30
C ARG A 777 0.84 20.45 -19.79
N ARG A 778 1.69 19.50 -19.41
CA ARG A 778 1.31 18.13 -19.04
C ARG A 778 1.96 17.69 -17.73
N PHE A 779 1.29 16.81 -17.00
CA PHE A 779 1.85 16.13 -15.83
C PHE A 779 1.09 14.84 -15.53
N MET A 780 1.66 13.95 -14.71
CA MET A 780 0.92 12.79 -14.21
C MET A 780 -0.16 13.25 -13.22
N ILE A 781 -1.30 12.56 -13.25
CA ILE A 781 -2.27 12.57 -12.15
C ILE A 781 -1.78 11.51 -11.17
N TYR A 782 -1.61 11.87 -9.90
CA TYR A 782 -1.02 10.95 -8.94
C TYR A 782 -2.08 10.01 -8.37
N VAL A 783 -2.02 8.75 -8.79
CA VAL A 783 -2.83 7.65 -8.28
C VAL A 783 -2.37 7.33 -6.86
N HIS A 784 -3.05 7.92 -5.87
CA HIS A 784 -2.87 7.58 -4.47
C HIS A 784 -3.91 6.56 -3.96
N ALA A 785 -4.90 6.17 -4.78
CA ALA A 785 -5.86 5.11 -4.47
C ALA A 785 -5.23 3.84 -3.86
N LYS A 786 -6.01 3.08 -3.09
CA LYS A 786 -5.67 1.73 -2.61
C LYS A 786 -6.90 0.81 -2.70
N GLY A 787 -7.30 0.52 -3.93
CA GLY A 787 -8.58 -0.10 -4.26
C GLY A 787 -8.48 -1.36 -5.12
N MET A 788 -9.50 -2.21 -5.02
CA MET A 788 -9.71 -3.33 -5.94
C MET A 788 -11.21 -3.63 -6.10
N VAL A 789 -11.71 -3.64 -7.33
CA VAL A 789 -13.03 -4.20 -7.70
C VAL A 789 -12.82 -5.57 -8.35
N VAL A 790 -13.67 -6.53 -8.00
CA VAL A 790 -13.67 -7.89 -8.54
C VAL A 790 -15.05 -8.23 -9.07
N ASP A 791 -15.12 -8.63 -10.34
CA ASP A 791 -16.31 -9.11 -11.04
C ASP A 791 -17.54 -8.17 -10.97
N ASP A 792 -17.35 -6.88 -10.70
CA ASP A 792 -18.38 -5.87 -10.39
C ASP A 792 -19.32 -6.21 -9.19
N GLU A 793 -19.06 -7.27 -8.42
CA GLU A 793 -19.85 -7.64 -7.22
C GLU A 793 -19.12 -7.37 -5.89
N TYR A 794 -17.80 -7.37 -5.85
CA TYR A 794 -17.00 -7.19 -4.62
C TYR A 794 -16.01 -6.03 -4.76
N ILE A 795 -15.83 -5.27 -3.68
CA ILE A 795 -14.88 -4.14 -3.62
C ILE A 795 -14.04 -4.18 -2.33
N ILE A 796 -12.76 -3.82 -2.44
CA ILE A 796 -11.88 -3.49 -1.32
C ILE A 796 -11.46 -2.02 -1.43
N CYS A 797 -11.48 -1.29 -0.32
CA CYS A 797 -10.99 0.08 -0.19
C CYS A 797 -10.32 0.29 1.17
N GLY A 798 -9.20 1.02 1.23
CA GLY A 798 -8.47 1.24 2.48
C GLY A 798 -7.21 2.09 2.32
N SER A 799 -6.27 1.95 3.25
CA SER A 799 -4.97 2.64 3.25
C SER A 799 -3.81 1.80 2.69
N ALA A 800 -4.01 0.48 2.51
CA ALA A 800 -2.95 -0.49 2.24
C ALA A 800 -2.53 -0.57 0.76
N ASN A 801 -1.27 -0.22 0.50
CA ASN A 801 -0.66 -0.33 -0.82
C ASN A 801 -0.35 -1.80 -1.20
N ILE A 802 -0.23 -2.12 -2.49
CA ILE A 802 0.24 -3.45 -2.96
C ILE A 802 1.77 -3.47 -2.88
N ASN A 803 2.27 -3.41 -1.66
CA ASN A 803 3.68 -3.57 -1.32
C ASN A 803 3.85 -4.27 0.03
N GLN A 804 5.06 -4.75 0.31
CA GLN A 804 5.33 -5.45 1.57
C GLN A 804 5.22 -4.53 2.80
N ARG A 805 5.42 -3.21 2.69
CA ARG A 805 5.26 -2.26 3.80
C ARG A 805 3.81 -2.31 4.36
N SER A 806 2.82 -2.43 3.48
CA SER A 806 1.41 -2.48 3.84
C SER A 806 0.87 -3.90 4.05
N MET A 807 1.37 -4.93 3.34
CA MET A 807 0.82 -6.29 3.36
C MET A 807 1.37 -7.21 4.48
N ASP A 808 2.42 -6.82 5.18
CA ASP A 808 3.18 -7.66 6.14
C ASP A 808 2.55 -7.80 7.54
N GLY A 809 1.65 -6.88 7.94
CA GLY A 809 1.06 -6.83 9.28
C GLY A 809 2.00 -6.28 10.37
N SER A 810 3.31 -6.57 10.28
CA SER A 810 4.33 -6.15 11.27
C SER A 810 5.16 -4.93 10.86
N ARG A 811 4.85 -4.30 9.73
CA ARG A 811 5.53 -3.11 9.20
C ARG A 811 4.70 -1.85 9.49
N ASP A 812 4.09 -1.22 8.49
CA ASP A 812 3.19 -0.08 8.71
C ASP A 812 1.83 -0.58 9.20
N THR A 813 1.11 0.25 9.95
CA THR A 813 -0.27 -0.11 10.34
C THR A 813 -1.27 0.39 9.30
N GLU A 814 -2.09 -0.52 8.78
CA GLU A 814 -3.08 -0.25 7.73
C GLU A 814 -4.50 -0.66 8.15
N ILE A 815 -5.50 -0.16 7.44
CA ILE A 815 -6.91 -0.55 7.56
C ILE A 815 -7.54 -0.59 6.17
N ALA A 816 -8.46 -1.52 5.96
CA ALA A 816 -9.33 -1.56 4.79
C ALA A 816 -10.71 -2.07 5.19
N MET A 817 -11.68 -1.90 4.31
CA MET A 817 -12.90 -2.70 4.29
C MET A 817 -12.95 -3.48 2.99
N GLY A 818 -13.64 -4.62 3.00
CA GLY A 818 -14.12 -5.27 1.79
C GLY A 818 -15.61 -5.57 1.91
N ALA A 819 -16.35 -5.29 0.85
CA ALA A 819 -17.82 -5.27 0.88
C ALA A 819 -18.45 -5.70 -0.45
N PHE A 820 -19.72 -6.11 -0.36
CA PHE A 820 -20.59 -6.43 -1.49
C PHE A 820 -22.06 -6.22 -1.13
N GLN A 821 -22.91 -6.11 -2.16
CA GLN A 821 -24.36 -6.10 -1.99
C GLN A 821 -24.91 -7.51 -2.28
N PRO A 822 -25.54 -8.23 -1.32
CA PRO A 822 -26.00 -9.61 -1.54
C PRO A 822 -27.03 -9.77 -2.67
N ARG A 823 -27.69 -8.68 -3.07
CA ARG A 823 -28.68 -8.64 -4.16
C ARG A 823 -28.09 -8.27 -5.53
N TYR A 824 -26.81 -7.97 -5.61
CA TYR A 824 -26.08 -7.65 -6.84
C TYR A 824 -24.83 -8.53 -6.92
N THR A 825 -25.04 -9.81 -7.23
CA THR A 825 -23.98 -10.82 -7.43
C THR A 825 -24.33 -11.69 -8.64
N TRP A 826 -23.33 -12.24 -9.34
CA TRP A 826 -23.55 -13.08 -10.53
C TRP A 826 -24.51 -14.24 -10.27
N ALA A 827 -24.42 -14.87 -9.09
CA ALA A 827 -25.29 -15.98 -8.72
C ALA A 827 -26.70 -15.58 -8.27
N HIS A 828 -26.92 -14.35 -7.79
CA HIS A 828 -28.27 -13.85 -7.50
C HIS A 828 -28.98 -13.36 -8.76
N ASN A 829 -28.24 -12.67 -9.64
CA ASN A 829 -28.79 -12.00 -10.82
C ASN A 829 -28.98 -12.95 -12.01
N GLY A 830 -28.18 -14.02 -12.11
CA GLY A 830 -28.11 -14.85 -13.32
C GLY A 830 -27.48 -14.14 -14.52
N GLY A 831 -26.74 -13.05 -14.26
CA GLY A 831 -26.16 -12.13 -15.24
C GLY A 831 -25.36 -11.03 -14.51
N HIS A 832 -24.93 -10.00 -15.24
CA HIS A 832 -23.99 -8.99 -14.72
C HIS A 832 -24.53 -8.24 -13.48
N PRO A 833 -23.74 -8.10 -12.40
CA PRO A 833 -24.14 -7.42 -11.17
C PRO A 833 -24.06 -5.88 -11.31
N MET A 834 -25.04 -5.27 -11.98
CA MET A 834 -25.11 -3.81 -12.14
C MET A 834 -25.59 -3.07 -10.87
N GLY A 835 -24.92 -3.33 -9.74
CA GLY A 835 -25.14 -2.66 -8.46
C GLY A 835 -24.24 -1.43 -8.24
N GLN A 836 -24.08 -0.98 -7.00
CA GLN A 836 -23.26 0.19 -6.65
C GLN A 836 -21.76 -0.02 -6.93
N VAL A 837 -21.26 -1.26 -6.86
CA VAL A 837 -19.86 -1.60 -7.21
C VAL A 837 -19.62 -1.37 -8.71
N TYR A 838 -20.49 -1.90 -9.58
CA TYR A 838 -20.54 -1.58 -11.01
C TYR A 838 -20.66 -0.07 -11.26
N GLY A 839 -21.56 0.63 -10.55
CA GLY A 839 -21.75 2.07 -10.69
C GLY A 839 -20.48 2.87 -10.42
N TYR A 840 -19.79 2.56 -9.32
CA TYR A 840 -18.51 3.16 -8.97
C TYR A 840 -17.40 2.85 -9.99
N ARG A 841 -17.30 1.60 -10.44
CA ARG A 841 -16.30 1.16 -11.41
C ARG A 841 -16.55 1.76 -12.81
N MET A 842 -17.81 1.92 -13.22
CA MET A 842 -18.18 2.72 -14.40
C MET A 842 -17.85 4.21 -14.23
N SER A 843 -17.99 4.77 -13.02
CA SER A 843 -17.70 6.17 -12.70
C SER A 843 -16.21 6.49 -12.81
N LEU A 844 -15.35 5.64 -12.23
CA LEU A 844 -13.89 5.69 -12.40
C LEU A 844 -13.50 5.57 -13.88
N TRP A 845 -14.08 4.61 -14.60
CA TRP A 845 -13.84 4.46 -16.04
C TRP A 845 -14.32 5.66 -16.85
N SER A 846 -15.37 6.37 -16.41
CA SER A 846 -15.86 7.57 -17.11
C SER A 846 -14.93 8.78 -16.98
N GLU A 847 -14.23 8.90 -15.85
CA GLU A 847 -13.11 9.83 -15.66
C GLU A 847 -11.92 9.39 -16.52
N HIS A 848 -11.44 8.17 -16.32
CA HIS A 848 -10.19 7.70 -16.90
C HIS A 848 -10.26 7.58 -18.44
N LEU A 849 -11.42 7.24 -19.01
CA LEU A 849 -11.63 7.11 -20.45
C LEU A 849 -12.33 8.33 -21.07
N GLY A 850 -12.76 9.30 -20.25
CA GLY A 850 -13.45 10.52 -20.69
C GLY A 850 -14.86 10.34 -21.26
N HIS A 851 -15.41 9.12 -21.20
CA HIS A 851 -16.75 8.75 -21.66
C HIS A 851 -17.18 7.38 -21.10
N VAL A 852 -18.44 7.00 -21.37
CA VAL A 852 -18.97 5.65 -21.13
C VAL A 852 -19.55 5.07 -22.41
N GLU A 853 -19.35 3.77 -22.63
CA GLU A 853 -20.01 2.99 -23.68
C GLU A 853 -20.47 1.63 -23.14
N SER A 854 -21.41 0.98 -23.82
CA SER A 854 -21.98 -0.31 -23.39
C SER A 854 -20.96 -1.46 -23.35
N LEU A 855 -19.86 -1.34 -24.10
CA LEU A 855 -18.77 -2.31 -24.08
C LEU A 855 -18.05 -2.35 -22.71
N PHE A 856 -18.06 -1.25 -21.95
CA PHE A 856 -17.46 -1.17 -20.61
C PHE A 856 -18.27 -1.89 -19.52
N THR A 857 -19.48 -2.38 -19.84
CA THR A 857 -20.19 -3.35 -19.00
C THR A 857 -19.44 -4.69 -19.02
N GLU A 858 -19.06 -5.17 -20.20
CA GLU A 858 -18.37 -6.44 -20.41
C GLU A 858 -16.85 -6.30 -20.23
N ALA A 859 -16.42 -5.78 -19.07
CA ALA A 859 -15.02 -5.54 -18.72
C ALA A 859 -14.15 -6.82 -18.74
N GLY A 860 -14.73 -8.01 -18.63
CA GLY A 860 -14.01 -9.26 -18.85
C GLY A 860 -13.63 -9.51 -20.31
N SER A 861 -14.33 -8.93 -21.29
CA SER A 861 -14.24 -9.31 -22.71
C SER A 861 -12.91 -8.94 -23.39
N LEU A 862 -12.62 -9.58 -24.54
CA LEU A 862 -11.45 -9.28 -25.34
C LEU A 862 -11.58 -7.94 -26.08
N GLU A 863 -12.80 -7.64 -26.54
CA GLU A 863 -13.12 -6.40 -27.24
C GLU A 863 -12.99 -5.21 -26.29
N CYS A 864 -13.52 -5.30 -25.05
CA CYS A 864 -13.37 -4.24 -24.05
C CYS A 864 -11.90 -3.98 -23.70
N VAL A 865 -11.09 -5.02 -23.41
CA VAL A 865 -9.66 -4.86 -23.14
C VAL A 865 -8.93 -4.19 -24.32
N ARG A 866 -9.27 -4.54 -25.56
CA ARG A 866 -8.64 -3.93 -26.75
C ARG A 866 -9.09 -2.49 -26.97
N THR A 867 -10.34 -2.14 -26.70
CA THR A 867 -10.83 -0.75 -26.77
C THR A 867 -10.24 0.12 -25.66
N VAL A 868 -10.18 -0.35 -24.41
CA VAL A 868 -9.52 0.36 -23.30
C VAL A 868 -8.03 0.58 -23.58
N ASN A 869 -7.32 -0.43 -24.08
CA ASN A 869 -5.93 -0.27 -24.53
C ASN A 869 -5.79 0.75 -25.66
N LYS A 870 -6.68 0.72 -26.67
CA LYS A 870 -6.67 1.67 -27.77
C LYS A 870 -6.87 3.11 -27.28
N ILE A 871 -7.86 3.35 -26.42
CA ILE A 871 -8.11 4.67 -25.81
C ILE A 871 -6.87 5.16 -25.06
N ALA A 872 -6.26 4.29 -24.24
CA ALA A 872 -5.04 4.64 -23.51
C ALA A 872 -3.86 4.95 -24.45
N ASP A 873 -3.65 4.13 -25.49
CA ASP A 873 -2.61 4.33 -26.51
C ASP A 873 -2.89 5.59 -27.37
N GLU A 874 -4.13 6.07 -27.46
CA GLU A 874 -4.50 7.34 -28.12
C GLU A 874 -4.29 8.55 -27.18
N ASN A 875 -4.69 8.43 -25.92
CA ASN A 875 -4.38 9.41 -24.87
C ASN A 875 -2.86 9.61 -24.70
N TRP A 876 -2.05 8.56 -24.78
CA TRP A 876 -0.58 8.68 -24.74
C TRP A 876 -0.01 9.47 -25.92
N LYS A 877 -0.55 9.29 -27.13
CA LYS A 877 -0.15 10.10 -28.29
C LYS A 877 -0.48 11.58 -28.05
N GLN A 878 -1.66 11.88 -27.47
CA GLN A 878 -2.05 13.24 -27.13
C GLN A 878 -1.19 13.86 -26.00
N TYR A 879 -0.88 13.07 -24.96
CA TYR A 879 -0.02 13.47 -23.84
C TYR A 879 1.43 13.73 -24.33
N ALA A 880 1.96 12.86 -25.18
CA ALA A 880 3.34 12.92 -25.66
C ALA A 880 3.60 13.99 -26.74
N ALA A 881 2.60 14.35 -27.55
CA ALA A 881 2.75 15.24 -28.71
C ALA A 881 3.40 16.62 -28.41
N GLU A 882 3.99 17.24 -29.43
CA GLU A 882 4.47 18.63 -29.33
C GLU A 882 3.31 19.63 -29.16
N GLU A 883 2.24 19.48 -29.94
CA GLU A 883 1.06 20.34 -29.87
C GLU A 883 0.30 20.16 -28.54
N VAL A 884 0.02 21.28 -27.86
CA VAL A 884 -0.75 21.29 -26.62
C VAL A 884 -2.24 21.31 -26.94
N THR A 885 -2.95 20.28 -26.50
CA THR A 885 -4.41 20.14 -26.60
C THR A 885 -4.96 19.62 -25.28
N ASP A 886 -6.23 19.93 -24.99
CA ASP A 886 -6.90 19.47 -23.77
C ASP A 886 -7.19 17.96 -23.85
N MET A 887 -6.72 17.19 -22.87
CA MET A 887 -7.08 15.78 -22.72
C MET A 887 -8.50 15.63 -22.15
N LYS A 888 -9.21 14.60 -22.61
CA LYS A 888 -10.57 14.27 -22.12
C LYS A 888 -10.64 13.00 -21.30
N GLY A 889 -9.78 12.02 -21.61
CA GLY A 889 -9.55 10.84 -20.79
C GLY A 889 -8.14 10.91 -20.20
N HIS A 890 -7.99 10.39 -19.00
CA HIS A 890 -6.76 10.46 -18.22
C HIS A 890 -5.92 9.18 -18.27
N LEU A 891 -6.48 8.05 -18.70
CA LEU A 891 -5.81 6.76 -18.75
C LEU A 891 -4.72 6.73 -19.82
N LEU A 892 -3.52 6.32 -19.42
CA LEU A 892 -2.35 6.12 -20.26
C LEU A 892 -1.83 4.68 -20.07
N PRO A 893 -1.32 3.97 -21.10
CA PRO A 893 -0.51 2.78 -20.87
C PRO A 893 0.65 3.14 -19.93
N TYR A 894 0.98 2.24 -19.01
CA TYR A 894 2.20 2.42 -18.21
C TYR A 894 3.43 2.40 -19.15
N PRO A 895 4.46 3.26 -18.97
CA PRO A 895 5.54 3.46 -19.94
C PRO A 895 6.56 2.30 -19.98
N ILE A 896 6.08 1.15 -20.43
CA ILE A 896 6.80 -0.09 -20.72
C ILE A 896 6.30 -0.69 -22.03
N GLN A 897 7.21 -1.27 -22.80
CA GLN A 897 6.90 -2.17 -23.89
C GLN A 897 6.82 -3.59 -23.33
N VAL A 898 5.76 -4.31 -23.67
CA VAL A 898 5.57 -5.74 -23.40
C VAL A 898 5.64 -6.42 -24.76
N ASN A 899 6.65 -7.26 -24.98
CA ASN A 899 6.81 -8.00 -26.23
C ASN A 899 5.76 -9.13 -26.35
N GLN A 900 5.63 -9.67 -27.57
CA GLN A 900 4.66 -10.74 -27.89
C GLN A 900 4.96 -12.06 -27.14
N ASP A 901 6.21 -12.24 -26.69
CA ASP A 901 6.67 -13.30 -25.81
C ASP A 901 6.38 -13.07 -24.31
N GLY A 902 5.94 -11.88 -23.90
CA GLY A 902 5.72 -11.45 -22.51
C GLY A 902 6.92 -11.50 -21.55
N ALA A 903 8.01 -12.15 -21.91
CA ALA A 903 9.22 -12.29 -21.11
C ALA A 903 10.06 -11.02 -21.14
N GLU A 904 10.09 -10.32 -22.29
CA GLU A 904 10.73 -9.03 -22.43
C GLU A 904 9.75 -7.88 -22.15
N CYS A 905 9.79 -7.41 -20.90
CA CYS A 905 9.37 -6.06 -20.54
C CYS A 905 10.58 -5.13 -20.60
N VAL A 906 10.56 -4.18 -21.52
CA VAL A 906 11.59 -3.12 -21.65
C VAL A 906 10.91 -1.78 -21.40
N HIS A 907 11.58 -0.81 -20.78
CA HIS A 907 11.10 0.57 -20.95
C HIS A 907 11.21 0.95 -22.43
N THR A 908 10.25 1.70 -22.96
CA THR A 908 10.37 2.29 -24.30
C THR A 908 11.51 3.32 -24.33
N GLU A 909 11.67 4.08 -25.42
CA GLU A 909 12.61 5.24 -25.48
C GLU A 909 12.24 6.40 -24.51
N ALA A 910 11.43 6.09 -23.49
CA ALA A 910 11.15 6.80 -22.25
C ALA A 910 12.40 7.17 -21.39
N GLU A 911 13.63 6.84 -21.82
CA GLU A 911 14.82 7.60 -21.40
C GLU A 911 14.64 9.11 -21.65
N HIS A 912 13.85 9.49 -22.65
CA HIS A 912 13.37 10.87 -22.81
C HIS A 912 12.19 11.21 -21.86
N ALA A 913 11.24 10.30 -21.63
CA ALA A 913 10.03 10.60 -20.83
C ALA A 913 10.30 10.86 -19.34
N TYR A 914 11.33 10.26 -18.74
CA TYR A 914 11.78 10.61 -17.38
C TYR A 914 12.67 11.88 -17.34
N ASN A 915 12.94 12.49 -18.50
CA ASN A 915 13.75 13.69 -18.69
C ASN A 915 13.02 14.85 -19.40
N LEU A 916 11.70 14.74 -19.64
CA LEU A 916 10.84 15.72 -20.33
C LEU A 916 9.77 16.30 -19.40
#